data_AF-A0A9E7D4U7-F1
#
_entry.id   AF-A0A9E7D4U7-F1
#
_cell.length_a   1.000
_cell.length_b   1.000
_cell.length_c   1.000
_cell.angle_alpha   90.00
_cell.angle_beta   90.00
_cell.angle_gamma   90.00
#
_symmetry.space_group_name_H-M   'P 1'
#
loop_
_entity.id
_entity.type
_entity.pdbx_description
1 polymer ?
#
loop_
_entity_poly.entity_id
_entity_poly.type
_entity_poly.pdbx_seq_one_letter_code
_entity_poly.pdbx_strand_id
1 'polypeptide(L)'
;MSHFEQIKHKLEQFIRKYYTNELLKGAILFFSIGLLYFLFTLLVEHFLWLNQTGRSILFWLFIIVEVALFIKFIVIPLARLFKLQKGISYKEASQIIGNHFPEVNDKLLNVLQLSENKEQSELLLAGIEQKSGELQPVPFQFAIDFKNSLKYAKYAVIPLIIILVAVIFNKTNWFSDSYKRVVNYDLAYEPPAPFQFFIINNNLNAIENQPFKLEVNTAGSVIPEETTIHIGDETYYLQNKGEGFFEYIFAQPKEEVEFYISANNIKSKPYKLNVIKVPGLLNFEMLLNYPNYTKKRNEVLKNTGNAVVPEGTTITWKLNTKQTSKVEFIEKDTTLEFTAQNNNFNLTRRLYNSIDYHISTSNNDLKNYENLGFSISIIRDGYPEIDVKSARDSINNLVIYFLGQVSDDYGLSKLQLVYYPVGNENDKKIHSLKLNKSNFDQFTYAFPSNLSLIEGEEYAFYFEVFDNDALRRGKSTKTGVFNYRKLTQSELEQQQLQQQSETIQDLNKSLDKIEKGKKELEEISRTNKEKEQLSFNDKRKLENFLKRQQQQEQMMKKFNDQLQKNLEDFQKEEEQDDEYKKLLKERLERQQKEMEKNEKLMEQMKEISDKLKKEELSKKLEELAKQQQNNQRSLEQILELTKRYYVSAKAEKIQTDLEELSKKQEELSQKEGEENNKQQQEELNKSFEDLQKQMDELQNENEQLKKPMDIKQDKNSENKIKEQQQQASENLDKKENPESSEEEKKESEQKARQNQKSAAQKMRQMSKNMKSNMQMGGAQAIMEDAEMLRQILDNLIVYSFDQEELMNKFENADNNNPNYSKNLKKQHELRELFEHVDDSLFSLSLRRPEISENINKNITDVFYNIDKSLEYFAENQIYQGVGSQQYALTAANELASFLSDALDNLQENLGSGQGGGGQDFQLPDIIQSQEELNQLMQQGMQQGQGQKPEEQQGEGQQSEGNNEGDSKSDGGKQKNQNNGKEKGEGKESSDNSEQMSEQLYEIYKQQQLLRQMLEKQIEDKKGRGEVGNAERLVKEMEKIENDLLEYGFNERTLQRMTNLKHQLLKLKEASFEQGEKQERESKTNQQQYNNSTNNTTPDIQQYFNQVEILNRQVLPLRQIYKRKVQEYFKNDD
;
A
#
# COMPACT_ATOMS: atom_id res chain seq x y z
N MET A 1 87.56 -152.53 -4.91
CA MET A 1 86.67 -151.66 -5.71
C MET A 1 86.30 -150.38 -4.96
N SER A 2 87.14 -149.87 -4.04
CA SER A 2 86.83 -148.61 -3.33
C SER A 2 87.24 -147.39 -4.15
N HIS A 3 88.34 -147.49 -4.92
CA HIS A 3 88.89 -146.36 -5.67
C HIS A 3 88.08 -146.03 -6.92
N PHE A 4 87.47 -147.00 -7.60
CA PHE A 4 86.68 -146.77 -8.81
C PHE A 4 85.35 -146.05 -8.56
N GLU A 5 84.67 -146.33 -7.43
CA GLU A 5 83.45 -145.58 -7.06
C GLU A 5 83.75 -144.10 -6.79
N GLN A 6 84.89 -143.79 -6.20
CA GLN A 6 85.30 -142.40 -5.98
C GLN A 6 85.53 -141.65 -7.31
N ILE A 7 86.03 -142.34 -8.34
CA ILE A 7 86.17 -141.78 -9.70
C ILE A 7 84.79 -141.49 -10.31
N LYS A 8 83.82 -142.41 -10.19
CA LYS A 8 82.44 -142.16 -10.64
C LYS A 8 81.82 -140.94 -9.94
N HIS A 9 82.02 -140.81 -8.64
CA HIS A 9 81.53 -139.64 -7.90
C HIS A 9 82.19 -138.32 -8.37
N LYS A 10 83.49 -138.33 -8.64
CA LYS A 10 84.19 -137.16 -9.21
C LYS A 10 83.70 -136.80 -10.62
N LEU A 11 83.36 -137.79 -11.44
CA LEU A 11 82.76 -137.59 -12.77
C LEU A 11 81.38 -136.94 -12.66
N GLU A 12 80.53 -137.38 -11.73
CA GLU A 12 79.22 -136.74 -11.51
C GLU A 12 79.34 -135.28 -11.05
N GLN A 13 80.30 -134.98 -10.17
CA GLN A 13 80.56 -133.62 -9.73
C GLN A 13 80.98 -132.69 -10.88
N PHE A 14 81.77 -133.20 -11.83
CA PHE A 14 82.12 -132.47 -13.04
C PHE A 14 80.90 -132.18 -13.92
N ILE A 15 80.06 -133.20 -14.18
CA ILE A 15 78.86 -133.05 -15.02
C ILE A 15 77.88 -132.02 -14.43
N ARG A 16 77.69 -132.02 -13.10
CA ARG A 16 76.87 -130.99 -12.44
C ARG A 16 77.46 -129.59 -12.64
N LYS A 17 78.77 -129.43 -12.46
CA LYS A 17 79.44 -128.14 -12.63
C LYS A 17 79.37 -127.64 -14.10
N TYR A 18 79.35 -128.54 -15.08
CA TYR A 18 79.23 -128.22 -16.51
C TYR A 18 77.90 -127.55 -16.84
N TYR A 19 76.79 -128.20 -16.47
CA TYR A 19 75.46 -127.65 -16.76
C TYR A 19 75.12 -126.43 -15.93
N THR A 20 75.69 -126.31 -14.72
CA THR A 20 75.59 -125.07 -13.93
C THR A 20 76.24 -123.90 -14.67
N ASN A 21 77.34 -124.14 -15.39
CA ASN A 21 78.02 -123.11 -16.16
C ASN A 21 77.25 -122.73 -17.44
N GLU A 22 76.65 -123.73 -18.10
CA GLU A 22 75.79 -123.52 -19.28
C GLU A 22 74.51 -122.73 -18.92
N LEU A 23 73.91 -123.01 -17.75
CA LEU A 23 72.79 -122.25 -17.21
C LEU A 23 73.17 -120.79 -16.95
N LEU A 24 74.32 -120.53 -16.31
CA LEU A 24 74.77 -119.16 -16.02
C LEU A 24 74.90 -118.34 -17.30
N LYS A 25 75.49 -118.92 -18.35
CA LYS A 25 75.56 -118.32 -19.69
C LYS A 25 74.18 -118.10 -20.29
N GLY A 26 73.29 -119.09 -20.20
CA GLY A 26 71.93 -119.03 -20.72
C GLY A 26 71.11 -117.91 -20.06
N ALA A 27 71.15 -117.80 -18.74
CA ALA A 27 70.43 -116.77 -17.99
C ALA A 27 70.87 -115.34 -18.40
N ILE A 28 72.18 -115.11 -18.55
CA ILE A 28 72.71 -113.82 -18.99
C ILE A 28 72.19 -113.47 -20.40
N LEU A 29 72.19 -114.44 -21.32
CA LEU A 29 71.72 -114.22 -22.69
C LEU A 29 70.20 -114.01 -22.76
N PHE A 30 69.42 -114.72 -21.96
CA PHE A 30 67.96 -114.57 -21.87
C PHE A 30 67.58 -113.13 -21.51
N PHE A 31 68.11 -112.60 -20.40
CA PHE A 31 67.80 -111.23 -19.98
C PHE A 31 68.33 -110.17 -20.94
N SER A 32 69.52 -110.38 -21.54
CA SER A 32 70.10 -109.39 -22.47
C SER A 32 69.29 -109.27 -23.76
N ILE A 33 68.93 -110.41 -24.37
CA ILE A 33 68.20 -110.44 -25.64
C ILE A 33 66.72 -110.10 -25.42
N GLY A 34 66.12 -110.62 -24.36
CA GLY A 34 64.72 -110.37 -24.03
C GLY A 34 64.43 -108.91 -23.73
N LEU A 35 65.27 -108.26 -22.91
CA LEU A 35 65.13 -106.83 -22.59
C LEU A 35 65.33 -105.95 -23.85
N LEU A 36 66.26 -106.31 -24.73
CA LEU A 36 66.47 -105.57 -25.97
C LEU A 36 65.28 -105.70 -26.92
N TYR A 37 64.68 -106.89 -27.02
CA TYR A 37 63.48 -107.10 -27.83
C TYR A 37 62.26 -106.36 -27.26
N PHE A 38 62.12 -106.30 -25.93
CA PHE A 38 61.09 -105.51 -25.26
C PHE A 38 61.20 -104.00 -25.57
N LEU A 39 62.41 -103.44 -25.54
CA LEU A 39 62.60 -102.03 -25.88
C LEU A 39 62.28 -101.76 -27.36
N PHE A 40 62.58 -102.71 -28.25
CA PHE A 40 62.25 -102.60 -29.66
C PHE A 40 60.73 -102.59 -29.90
N THR A 41 59.96 -103.46 -29.26
CA THR A 41 58.50 -103.50 -29.44
C THR A 41 57.81 -102.21 -28.97
N LEU A 42 58.29 -101.59 -27.90
CA LEU A 42 57.79 -100.30 -27.42
C LEU A 42 58.08 -99.15 -28.40
N LEU A 43 59.28 -99.11 -28.99
CA LEU A 43 59.63 -98.10 -29.99
C LEU A 43 58.79 -98.20 -31.25
N VAL A 44 58.49 -99.42 -31.71
CA VAL A 44 57.61 -99.64 -32.87
C VAL A 44 56.21 -99.07 -32.62
N GLU A 45 55.64 -99.26 -31.43
CA GLU A 45 54.35 -98.65 -31.09
C GLU A 45 54.43 -97.12 -31.04
N HIS A 46 55.50 -96.58 -30.46
CA HIS A 46 55.66 -95.14 -30.29
C HIS A 46 55.61 -94.37 -31.63
N PHE A 47 56.36 -94.85 -32.62
CA PHE A 47 56.48 -94.18 -33.92
C PHE A 47 55.31 -94.44 -34.88
N LEU A 48 54.66 -95.61 -34.80
CA LEU A 48 53.63 -96.00 -35.77
C LEU A 48 52.20 -95.76 -35.29
N TRP A 49 51.99 -95.36 -34.02
CA TRP A 49 50.67 -95.05 -33.44
C TRP A 49 49.58 -96.06 -33.83
N LEU A 50 49.93 -97.35 -33.67
CA LEU A 50 49.16 -98.47 -34.19
C LEU A 50 47.73 -98.47 -33.63
N ASN A 51 46.77 -98.88 -34.46
CA ASN A 51 45.39 -99.12 -34.04
C ASN A 51 45.31 -100.33 -33.09
N GLN A 52 44.13 -100.56 -32.51
CA GLN A 52 43.88 -101.66 -31.56
C GLN A 52 44.40 -103.01 -32.06
N THR A 53 44.13 -103.38 -33.32
CA THR A 53 44.58 -104.65 -33.91
C THR A 53 46.11 -104.76 -34.01
N GLY A 54 46.80 -103.70 -34.42
CA GLY A 54 48.25 -103.68 -34.50
C GLY A 54 48.93 -103.84 -33.13
N ARG A 55 48.34 -103.26 -32.07
CA ARG A 55 48.83 -103.40 -30.69
C ARG A 55 48.66 -104.82 -30.15
N SER A 56 47.51 -105.46 -30.42
CA SER A 56 47.27 -106.85 -30.00
C SER A 56 48.25 -107.84 -30.63
N ILE A 57 48.55 -107.68 -31.93
CA ILE A 57 49.52 -108.55 -32.64
C ILE A 57 50.92 -108.41 -32.02
N LEU A 58 51.38 -107.18 -31.78
CA LEU A 58 52.69 -106.91 -31.17
C LEU A 58 52.82 -107.52 -29.77
N PHE A 59 51.77 -107.40 -28.94
CA PHE A 59 51.78 -107.93 -27.59
C PHE A 59 51.90 -109.47 -27.56
N TRP A 60 51.08 -110.18 -28.33
CA TRP A 60 51.13 -111.65 -28.36
C TRP A 60 52.41 -112.18 -29.02
N LEU A 61 52.92 -111.51 -30.04
CA LEU A 61 54.20 -111.85 -30.65
C LEU A 61 55.35 -111.70 -29.64
N PHE A 62 55.33 -110.66 -28.81
CA PHE A 62 56.30 -110.48 -27.74
C PHE A 62 56.30 -111.64 -26.75
N ILE A 63 55.13 -112.05 -26.27
CA ILE A 63 54.99 -113.18 -25.33
C ILE A 63 55.55 -114.48 -25.92
N ILE A 64 55.23 -114.79 -27.19
CA ILE A 64 55.68 -116.03 -27.84
C ILE A 64 57.22 -116.08 -27.92
N VAL A 65 57.86 -114.96 -28.30
CA VAL A 65 59.33 -114.90 -28.41
C VAL A 65 60.00 -115.04 -27.04
N GLU A 66 59.49 -114.39 -25.99
CA GLU A 66 60.08 -114.52 -24.65
C GLU A 66 59.94 -115.92 -24.06
N VAL A 67 58.79 -116.58 -24.28
CA VAL A 67 58.60 -117.96 -23.85
C VAL A 67 59.59 -118.88 -24.58
N ALA A 68 59.82 -118.68 -25.88
CA ALA A 68 60.79 -119.46 -26.65
C ALA A 68 62.23 -119.27 -26.15
N LEU A 69 62.63 -118.02 -25.84
CA LEU A 69 63.96 -117.73 -25.27
C LEU A 69 64.12 -118.33 -23.87
N PHE A 70 63.08 -118.26 -23.03
CA PHE A 70 63.08 -118.82 -21.68
C PHE A 70 63.28 -120.34 -21.70
N ILE A 71 62.53 -121.04 -22.56
CA ILE A 71 62.66 -122.50 -22.69
C ILE A 71 64.07 -122.89 -23.14
N LYS A 72 64.60 -122.21 -24.17
CA LYS A 72 65.90 -122.53 -24.75
C LYS A 72 67.06 -122.27 -23.80
N PHE A 73 67.07 -121.14 -23.11
CA PHE A 73 68.24 -120.68 -22.35
C PHE A 73 68.19 -121.01 -20.85
N ILE A 74 67.01 -121.26 -20.28
CA ILE A 74 66.86 -121.54 -18.85
C ILE A 74 66.34 -122.97 -18.62
N VAL A 75 65.22 -123.34 -19.25
CA VAL A 75 64.56 -124.63 -18.96
C VAL A 75 65.39 -125.83 -19.41
N ILE A 76 65.96 -125.82 -20.62
CA ILE A 76 66.75 -126.95 -21.14
C ILE A 76 68.02 -127.22 -20.29
N PRO A 77 68.86 -126.23 -19.93
CA PRO A 77 70.00 -126.47 -19.06
C PRO A 77 69.60 -126.94 -17.65
N LEU A 78 68.51 -126.42 -17.08
CA LEU A 78 67.97 -126.88 -15.78
C LEU A 78 67.53 -128.34 -15.83
N ALA A 79 66.81 -128.75 -16.88
CA ALA A 79 66.35 -130.12 -17.05
C ALA A 79 67.53 -131.11 -17.14
N ARG A 80 68.64 -130.71 -17.77
CA ARG A 80 69.88 -131.51 -17.83
C ARG A 80 70.63 -131.53 -16.49
N LEU A 81 70.65 -130.43 -15.75
CA LEU A 81 71.30 -130.35 -14.43
C LEU A 81 70.65 -131.28 -13.40
N PHE A 82 69.31 -131.34 -13.38
CA PHE A 82 68.53 -132.20 -12.48
C PHE A 82 68.32 -133.63 -13.01
N LYS A 83 68.98 -134.01 -14.12
CA LYS A 83 68.88 -135.33 -14.77
C LYS A 83 67.47 -135.73 -15.22
N LEU A 84 66.56 -134.77 -15.43
CA LEU A 84 65.23 -135.00 -16.01
C LEU A 84 65.33 -135.31 -17.52
N GLN A 85 66.44 -134.93 -18.15
CA GLN A 85 66.79 -135.28 -19.53
C GLN A 85 68.23 -135.83 -19.57
N LYS A 86 68.54 -136.78 -20.47
CA LYS A 86 69.88 -137.38 -20.60
C LYS A 86 70.93 -136.29 -20.85
N GLY A 87 71.86 -136.12 -19.91
CA GLY A 87 73.05 -135.27 -20.04
C GLY A 87 74.24 -136.02 -20.65
N ILE A 88 75.42 -135.37 -20.66
CA ILE A 88 76.67 -135.99 -21.14
C ILE A 88 76.99 -137.28 -20.37
N SER A 89 77.43 -138.31 -21.10
CA SER A 89 77.78 -139.61 -20.52
C SER A 89 79.13 -139.57 -19.78
N TYR A 90 79.41 -140.55 -18.91
CA TYR A 90 80.73 -140.61 -18.24
C TYR A 90 81.91 -140.72 -19.21
N LYS A 91 81.69 -141.34 -20.37
CA LYS A 91 82.69 -141.44 -21.44
C LYS A 91 82.97 -140.07 -22.06
N GLU A 92 81.92 -139.31 -22.39
CA GLU A 92 82.06 -137.93 -22.90
C GLU A 92 82.65 -136.99 -21.85
N ALA A 93 82.20 -137.09 -20.59
CA ALA A 93 82.79 -136.34 -19.48
C ALA A 93 84.29 -136.66 -19.33
N SER A 94 84.68 -137.94 -19.46
CA SER A 94 86.09 -138.34 -19.40
C SER A 94 86.93 -137.77 -20.55
N GLN A 95 86.38 -137.65 -21.76
CA GLN A 95 87.05 -136.99 -22.88
C GLN A 95 87.22 -135.49 -22.64
N ILE A 96 86.19 -134.81 -22.12
CA ILE A 96 86.27 -133.37 -21.82
C ILE A 96 87.26 -133.10 -20.68
N ILE A 97 87.29 -133.95 -19.66
CA ILE A 97 88.26 -133.88 -18.56
C ILE A 97 89.68 -134.23 -19.07
N GLY A 98 89.83 -135.26 -19.90
CA GLY A 98 91.10 -135.72 -20.46
C GLY A 98 91.76 -134.71 -21.40
N ASN A 99 90.96 -133.95 -22.17
CA ASN A 99 91.45 -132.81 -22.96
C ASN A 99 92.04 -131.69 -22.09
N HIS A 100 91.60 -131.57 -20.84
CA HIS A 100 92.10 -130.57 -19.90
C HIS A 100 93.27 -131.10 -19.06
N PHE A 101 93.26 -132.38 -18.69
CA PHE A 101 94.33 -133.05 -17.94
C PHE A 101 94.92 -134.21 -18.76
N PRO A 102 95.98 -133.97 -19.55
CA PRO A 102 96.54 -134.98 -20.47
C PRO A 102 97.00 -136.26 -19.74
N GLU A 103 97.48 -136.13 -18.50
CA GLU A 103 98.00 -137.22 -17.67
C GLU A 103 96.96 -138.30 -17.33
N VAL A 104 95.67 -137.98 -17.47
CA VAL A 104 94.54 -138.81 -17.04
C VAL A 104 93.73 -139.35 -18.23
N ASN A 105 93.94 -138.82 -19.43
CA ASN A 105 93.06 -139.01 -20.60
C ASN A 105 92.83 -140.49 -20.96
N ASP A 106 93.89 -141.17 -21.45
CA ASP A 106 93.79 -142.58 -21.84
C ASP A 106 93.54 -143.49 -20.64
N LYS A 107 94.06 -143.13 -19.46
CA LYS A 107 93.89 -143.95 -18.25
C LYS A 107 92.45 -143.98 -17.75
N LEU A 108 91.78 -142.83 -17.69
CA LEU A 108 90.39 -142.72 -17.22
C LEU A 108 89.42 -143.36 -18.20
N LEU A 109 89.65 -143.18 -19.50
CA LEU A 109 88.87 -143.82 -20.55
C LEU A 109 89.03 -145.34 -20.51
N ASN A 110 90.28 -145.85 -20.40
CA ASN A 110 90.57 -147.27 -20.33
C ASN A 110 89.96 -147.92 -19.07
N VAL A 111 90.03 -147.26 -17.91
CA VAL A 111 89.43 -147.75 -16.67
C VAL A 111 87.90 -147.85 -16.78
N LEU A 112 87.25 -146.86 -17.38
CA LEU A 112 85.80 -146.90 -17.62
C LEU A 112 85.41 -148.01 -18.60
N GLN A 113 86.18 -148.23 -19.68
CA GLN A 113 85.93 -149.30 -20.66
C GLN A 113 86.15 -150.70 -20.07
N LEU A 114 87.21 -150.90 -19.27
CA LEU A 114 87.50 -152.17 -18.60
C LEU A 114 86.38 -152.54 -17.60
N SER A 115 85.79 -151.54 -16.94
CA SER A 115 84.70 -151.76 -15.98
C SER A 115 83.37 -152.21 -16.61
N GLU A 116 83.20 -152.07 -17.93
CA GLU A 116 81.98 -152.47 -18.65
C GLU A 116 82.00 -153.94 -19.12
N ASN A 117 83.12 -154.65 -18.98
CA ASN A 117 83.25 -156.03 -19.45
C ASN A 117 82.61 -157.05 -18.48
N LYS A 118 81.82 -158.02 -19.01
CA LYS A 118 80.86 -158.82 -18.20
C LYS A 118 81.42 -160.08 -17.52
N GLU A 119 82.57 -160.61 -17.91
CA GLU A 119 83.22 -161.74 -17.20
C GLU A 119 84.40 -161.24 -16.37
N GLN A 120 84.23 -161.21 -15.04
CA GLN A 120 85.20 -160.61 -14.13
C GLN A 120 86.07 -161.68 -13.46
N SER A 121 87.26 -161.89 -14.01
CA SER A 121 88.36 -162.61 -13.34
C SER A 121 88.92 -161.75 -12.20
N GLU A 122 89.34 -162.38 -11.11
CA GLU A 122 89.99 -161.69 -9.97
C GLU A 122 91.19 -160.82 -10.40
N LEU A 123 91.90 -161.21 -11.46
CA LEU A 123 93.00 -160.41 -12.04
C LEU A 123 92.52 -159.10 -12.68
N LEU A 124 91.33 -159.11 -13.31
CA LEU A 124 90.74 -157.92 -13.94
C LEU A 124 90.28 -156.91 -12.88
N LEU A 125 89.70 -157.42 -11.78
CA LEU A 125 89.26 -156.58 -10.65
C LEU A 125 90.44 -155.97 -9.90
N ALA A 126 91.52 -156.72 -9.70
CA ALA A 126 92.75 -156.19 -9.15
C ALA A 126 93.38 -155.12 -10.07
N GLY A 127 93.36 -155.34 -11.39
CA GLY A 127 93.85 -154.39 -12.39
C GLY A 127 93.06 -153.07 -12.43
N ILE A 128 91.72 -153.13 -12.35
CA ILE A 128 90.86 -151.94 -12.28
C ILE A 128 91.12 -151.16 -10.98
N GLU A 129 91.28 -151.84 -9.85
CA GLU A 129 91.55 -151.17 -8.58
C GLU A 129 92.93 -150.48 -8.58
N GLN A 130 93.98 -151.15 -9.08
CA GLN A 130 95.31 -150.57 -9.18
C GLN A 130 95.32 -149.34 -10.10
N LYS A 131 94.74 -149.46 -11.30
CA LYS A 131 94.65 -148.35 -12.27
C LYS A 131 93.78 -147.21 -11.77
N SER A 132 92.71 -147.50 -11.02
CA SER A 132 91.86 -146.47 -10.41
C SER A 132 92.57 -145.73 -9.27
N GLY A 133 93.45 -146.42 -8.52
CA GLY A 133 94.27 -145.80 -7.48
C GLY A 133 95.20 -144.70 -8.02
N GLU A 134 95.79 -144.89 -9.21
CA GLU A 134 96.64 -143.87 -9.86
C GLU A 134 95.87 -142.59 -10.22
N LEU A 135 94.56 -142.65 -10.43
CA LEU A 135 93.73 -141.52 -10.89
C LEU A 135 93.08 -140.75 -9.74
N GLN A 136 93.20 -141.25 -8.51
CA GLN A 136 92.56 -140.68 -7.33
C GLN A 136 93.01 -139.25 -6.99
N PRO A 137 94.28 -138.83 -7.14
CA PRO A 137 94.71 -137.48 -6.76
C PRO A 137 94.13 -136.36 -7.63
N VAL A 138 93.69 -136.65 -8.86
CA VAL A 138 93.31 -135.60 -9.81
C VAL A 138 91.88 -135.07 -9.57
N PRO A 139 91.68 -133.75 -9.43
CA PRO A 139 90.37 -133.13 -9.26
C PRO A 139 89.70 -132.76 -10.60
N PHE A 140 88.76 -133.57 -11.09
CA PHE A 140 88.09 -133.37 -12.38
C PHE A 140 87.30 -132.06 -12.50
N GLN A 141 86.84 -131.49 -11.39
CA GLN A 141 85.98 -130.30 -11.34
C GLN A 141 86.64 -129.01 -11.87
N PHE A 142 87.98 -128.94 -11.91
CA PHE A 142 88.68 -127.72 -12.36
C PHE A 142 88.72 -127.57 -13.88
N ALA A 143 88.35 -128.59 -14.64
CA ALA A 143 88.24 -128.50 -16.10
C ALA A 143 87.11 -127.56 -16.60
N ILE A 144 86.28 -127.01 -15.70
CA ILE A 144 85.24 -126.01 -16.02
C ILE A 144 85.43 -124.74 -15.18
N ASP A 145 85.59 -123.60 -15.86
CA ASP A 145 85.67 -122.26 -15.27
C ASP A 145 84.41 -121.42 -15.61
N PHE A 146 83.74 -120.91 -14.58
CA PHE A 146 82.56 -120.05 -14.70
C PHE A 146 82.87 -118.66 -15.27
N LYS A 147 84.14 -118.20 -15.17
CA LYS A 147 84.55 -116.87 -15.68
C LYS A 147 84.35 -116.73 -17.19
N ASN A 148 84.40 -117.83 -17.94
CA ASN A 148 84.16 -117.79 -19.38
C ASN A 148 82.69 -117.49 -19.73
N SER A 149 81.73 -117.83 -18.87
CA SER A 149 80.31 -117.53 -19.07
C SER A 149 79.96 -116.07 -18.75
N LEU A 150 80.69 -115.44 -17.82
CA LEU A 150 80.56 -114.00 -17.53
C LEU A 150 80.95 -113.09 -18.71
N LYS A 151 81.75 -113.57 -19.68
CA LYS A 151 82.07 -112.81 -20.90
C LYS A 151 80.84 -112.43 -21.72
N TYR A 152 79.72 -113.14 -21.57
CA TYR A 152 78.47 -112.84 -22.25
C TYR A 152 77.67 -111.70 -21.58
N ALA A 153 78.03 -111.28 -20.36
CA ALA A 153 77.37 -110.15 -19.69
C ALA A 153 77.55 -108.82 -20.44
N LYS A 154 78.58 -108.72 -21.30
CA LYS A 154 78.78 -107.56 -22.18
C LYS A 154 77.58 -107.28 -23.10
N TYR A 155 76.79 -108.29 -23.45
CA TYR A 155 75.59 -108.11 -24.28
C TYR A 155 74.44 -107.42 -23.54
N ALA A 156 74.41 -107.49 -22.20
CA ALA A 156 73.40 -106.79 -21.38
C ALA A 156 73.59 -105.26 -21.37
N VAL A 157 74.76 -104.78 -21.76
CA VAL A 157 75.09 -103.34 -21.77
C VAL A 157 74.27 -102.60 -22.84
N ILE A 158 73.97 -103.23 -23.98
CA ILE A 158 73.26 -102.59 -25.10
C ILE A 158 71.86 -102.09 -24.69
N PRO A 159 70.95 -102.92 -24.13
CA PRO A 159 69.63 -102.42 -23.71
C PRO A 159 69.72 -101.40 -22.57
N LEU A 160 70.71 -101.49 -21.68
CA LEU A 160 70.92 -100.50 -20.61
C LEU A 160 71.33 -99.13 -21.16
N ILE A 161 72.16 -99.07 -22.21
CA ILE A 161 72.53 -97.82 -22.87
C ILE A 161 71.30 -97.16 -23.52
N ILE A 162 70.41 -97.94 -24.15
CA ILE A 162 69.19 -97.40 -24.77
C ILE A 162 68.29 -96.72 -23.71
N ILE A 163 68.13 -97.36 -22.54
CA ILE A 163 67.36 -96.78 -21.43
C ILE A 163 68.06 -95.53 -20.89
N LEU A 164 69.39 -95.56 -20.72
CA LEU A 164 70.15 -94.40 -20.23
C LEU A 164 70.04 -93.20 -21.17
N VAL A 165 70.13 -93.42 -22.49
CA VAL A 165 69.92 -92.38 -23.50
C VAL A 165 68.49 -91.81 -23.40
N ALA A 166 67.47 -92.68 -23.26
CA ALA A 166 66.09 -92.22 -23.10
C ALA A 166 65.90 -91.34 -21.86
N VAL A 167 66.58 -91.63 -20.75
CA VAL A 167 66.54 -90.84 -19.51
C VAL A 167 67.27 -89.50 -19.69
N ILE A 168 68.48 -89.51 -20.25
CA ILE A 168 69.29 -88.28 -20.46
C ILE A 168 68.57 -87.27 -21.36
N PHE A 169 67.91 -87.74 -22.44
CA PHE A 169 67.16 -86.87 -23.35
C PHE A 169 65.73 -86.57 -22.89
N ASN A 170 65.37 -86.96 -21.66
CA ASN A 170 64.03 -86.81 -21.09
C ASN A 170 62.92 -87.38 -22.00
N LYS A 171 63.24 -88.46 -22.73
CA LYS A 171 62.34 -89.20 -23.61
C LYS A 171 61.78 -90.46 -22.95
N THR A 172 61.74 -90.50 -21.62
CA THR A 172 61.17 -91.61 -20.83
C THR A 172 59.70 -91.89 -21.20
N ASN A 173 58.96 -90.86 -21.61
CA ASN A 173 57.56 -90.99 -22.04
C ASN A 173 57.42 -91.84 -23.32
N TRP A 174 58.46 -91.94 -24.16
CA TRP A 174 58.43 -92.78 -25.35
C TRP A 174 58.27 -94.27 -25.02
N PHE A 175 58.76 -94.69 -23.85
CA PHE A 175 58.63 -96.07 -23.39
C PHE A 175 57.47 -96.21 -22.40
N SER A 176 57.25 -95.24 -21.51
CA SER A 176 56.18 -95.29 -20.50
C SER A 176 54.78 -95.24 -21.11
N ASP A 177 54.53 -94.32 -22.04
CA ASP A 177 53.19 -94.17 -22.63
C ASP A 177 52.91 -95.27 -23.65
N SER A 178 53.94 -95.67 -24.41
CA SER A 178 53.87 -96.83 -25.31
C SER A 178 53.65 -98.13 -24.54
N TYR A 179 54.27 -98.32 -23.37
CA TYR A 179 54.00 -99.46 -22.50
C TYR A 179 52.53 -99.50 -22.06
N LYS A 180 51.99 -98.37 -21.59
CA LYS A 180 50.57 -98.29 -21.18
C LYS A 180 49.63 -98.60 -22.35
N ARG A 181 49.95 -98.18 -23.57
CA ARG A 181 49.12 -98.40 -24.76
C ARG A 181 49.24 -99.83 -25.33
N VAL A 182 50.42 -100.44 -25.31
CA VAL A 182 50.62 -101.84 -25.75
C VAL A 182 49.98 -102.83 -24.79
N VAL A 183 50.08 -102.59 -23.47
CA VAL A 183 49.45 -103.45 -22.46
C VAL A 183 47.93 -103.29 -22.45
N ASN A 184 47.43 -102.05 -22.55
CA ASN A 184 45.99 -101.78 -22.62
C ASN A 184 45.53 -101.65 -24.08
N TYR A 185 45.72 -102.71 -24.86
CA TYR A 185 45.42 -102.69 -26.30
C TYR A 185 43.93 -102.45 -26.61
N ASP A 186 43.01 -102.73 -25.68
CA ASP A 186 41.55 -102.64 -25.89
C ASP A 186 40.90 -101.26 -25.58
N LEU A 187 41.67 -100.24 -25.19
CA LEU A 187 41.15 -98.90 -24.90
C LEU A 187 41.37 -97.92 -26.08
N ALA A 188 40.30 -97.26 -26.54
CA ALA A 188 40.35 -96.21 -27.57
C ALA A 188 40.85 -94.89 -26.96
N TYR A 189 42.00 -94.40 -27.42
CA TYR A 189 42.57 -93.10 -27.02
C TYR A 189 42.38 -92.08 -28.13
N GLU A 190 41.71 -90.96 -27.84
CA GLU A 190 41.64 -89.76 -28.71
C GLU A 190 42.72 -88.73 -28.28
N PRO A 191 43.28 -87.94 -29.21
CA PRO A 191 44.32 -86.94 -28.89
C PRO A 191 43.76 -85.79 -28.02
N PRO A 192 44.53 -85.22 -27.08
CA PRO A 192 44.08 -84.12 -26.22
C PRO A 192 43.80 -82.83 -27.01
N ALA A 193 42.65 -82.19 -26.74
CA ALA A 193 42.23 -80.94 -27.39
C ALA A 193 43.17 -79.76 -27.03
N PRO A 194 43.52 -78.89 -27.99
CA PRO A 194 44.58 -77.90 -27.81
C PRO A 194 44.25 -76.75 -26.85
N PHE A 195 42.96 -76.44 -26.54
CA PHE A 195 42.52 -75.42 -25.56
C PHE A 195 41.04 -75.56 -25.12
N GLN A 196 40.66 -74.88 -24.03
CA GLN A 196 39.28 -74.79 -23.48
C GLN A 196 38.83 -73.33 -23.28
N PHE A 197 37.52 -73.07 -23.37
CA PHE A 197 36.90 -71.76 -23.13
C PHE A 197 36.43 -71.60 -21.67
N PHE A 198 36.66 -70.43 -21.08
CA PHE A 198 36.21 -70.02 -19.74
C PHE A 198 35.47 -68.68 -19.82
N ILE A 199 34.24 -68.61 -19.32
CA ILE A 199 33.53 -67.33 -19.16
C ILE A 199 33.98 -66.70 -17.84
N ILE A 200 34.40 -65.43 -17.89
CA ILE A 200 34.92 -64.70 -16.72
C ILE A 200 33.79 -64.06 -15.92
N ASN A 201 32.66 -63.72 -16.54
CA ASN A 201 31.53 -63.08 -15.88
C ASN A 201 31.00 -63.93 -14.70
N ASN A 202 30.87 -63.31 -13.52
CA ASN A 202 30.36 -63.97 -12.30
C ASN A 202 28.92 -64.50 -12.45
N ASN A 203 28.09 -63.81 -13.22
CA ASN A 203 26.72 -64.21 -13.57
C ASN A 203 26.37 -63.79 -15.00
N LEU A 204 25.42 -64.50 -15.61
CA LEU A 204 24.91 -64.22 -16.96
C LEU A 204 23.52 -63.58 -16.88
N ASN A 205 23.42 -62.47 -16.15
CA ASN A 205 22.19 -61.69 -16.05
C ASN A 205 22.41 -60.32 -16.71
N ALA A 206 21.71 -60.09 -17.83
CA ALA A 206 21.67 -58.79 -18.49
C ALA A 206 20.44 -57.99 -18.02
N ILE A 207 20.57 -56.66 -17.98
CA ILE A 207 19.44 -55.76 -17.76
C ILE A 207 18.81 -55.45 -19.13
N GLU A 208 17.48 -55.52 -19.23
CA GLU A 208 16.74 -55.26 -20.47
C GLU A 208 17.15 -53.91 -21.10
N ASN A 209 17.47 -53.92 -22.40
CA ASN A 209 17.95 -52.76 -23.18
C ASN A 209 19.30 -52.14 -22.76
N GLN A 210 20.06 -52.76 -21.85
CA GLN A 210 21.45 -52.35 -21.56
C GLN A 210 22.46 -53.30 -22.22
N PRO A 211 23.62 -52.81 -22.70
CA PRO A 211 24.62 -53.67 -23.30
C PRO A 211 25.23 -54.61 -22.26
N PHE A 212 25.25 -55.91 -22.54
CA PHE A 212 25.91 -56.90 -21.71
C PHE A 212 27.22 -57.33 -22.35
N LYS A 213 28.32 -57.11 -21.64
CA LYS A 213 29.67 -57.47 -22.07
C LYS A 213 30.02 -58.87 -21.58
N LEU A 214 30.11 -59.81 -22.52
CA LEU A 214 30.58 -61.17 -22.29
C LEU A 214 32.09 -61.23 -22.47
N GLU A 215 32.79 -61.68 -21.43
CA GLU A 215 34.24 -61.87 -21.42
C GLU A 215 34.57 -63.37 -21.38
N VAL A 216 35.40 -63.80 -22.32
CA VAL A 216 35.77 -65.20 -22.53
C VAL A 216 37.29 -65.31 -22.54
N ASN A 217 37.85 -66.25 -21.80
CA ASN A 217 39.27 -66.59 -21.82
C ASN A 217 39.47 -68.00 -22.42
N THR A 218 40.57 -68.20 -23.15
CA THR A 218 40.99 -69.50 -23.67
C THR A 218 42.27 -69.96 -23.00
N ALA A 219 42.26 -71.16 -22.42
CA ALA A 219 43.44 -71.76 -21.78
C ALA A 219 43.83 -73.08 -22.45
N GLY A 220 45.07 -73.17 -22.93
CA GLY A 220 45.60 -74.35 -23.61
C GLY A 220 46.95 -74.15 -24.27
N SER A 221 47.42 -75.18 -24.97
CA SER A 221 48.68 -75.18 -25.73
C SER A 221 48.67 -74.30 -27.00
N VAL A 222 47.48 -73.91 -27.47
CA VAL A 222 47.29 -73.03 -28.63
C VAL A 222 46.19 -72.01 -28.31
N ILE A 223 46.45 -70.73 -28.54
CA ILE A 223 45.43 -69.67 -28.45
C ILE A 223 44.84 -69.47 -29.86
N PRO A 224 43.52 -69.59 -30.06
CA PRO A 224 42.91 -69.35 -31.37
C PRO A 224 43.08 -67.87 -31.78
N GLU A 225 43.34 -67.59 -33.06
CA GLU A 225 43.42 -66.21 -33.56
C GLU A 225 42.02 -65.56 -33.64
N GLU A 226 41.03 -66.34 -34.06
CA GLU A 226 39.64 -65.94 -34.20
C GLU A 226 38.71 -66.89 -33.41
N THR A 227 37.83 -66.30 -32.61
CA THR A 227 36.79 -67.02 -31.86
C THR A 227 35.42 -66.49 -32.28
N THR A 228 34.44 -67.36 -32.45
CA THR A 228 33.07 -66.98 -32.82
C THR A 228 32.05 -67.39 -31.76
N ILE A 229 31.02 -66.57 -31.55
CA ILE A 229 29.85 -66.85 -30.73
C ILE A 229 28.67 -67.15 -31.64
N HIS A 230 27.94 -68.21 -31.33
CA HIS A 230 26.73 -68.64 -32.04
C HIS A 230 25.52 -68.33 -31.16
N ILE A 231 24.60 -67.53 -31.68
CA ILE A 231 23.37 -67.11 -31.01
C ILE A 231 22.20 -67.47 -31.94
N GLY A 232 21.41 -68.49 -31.58
CA GLY A 232 20.45 -69.08 -32.52
C GLY A 232 21.13 -69.65 -33.77
N ASP A 233 20.71 -69.20 -34.96
CA ASP A 233 21.30 -69.58 -36.25
C ASP A 233 22.39 -68.60 -36.75
N GLU A 234 22.66 -67.54 -35.99
CA GLU A 234 23.61 -66.49 -36.39
C GLU A 234 24.96 -66.67 -35.69
N THR A 235 26.04 -66.37 -36.43
CA THR A 235 27.42 -66.47 -35.94
C THR A 235 28.11 -65.11 -35.98
N TYR A 236 28.70 -64.70 -34.86
CA TYR A 236 29.41 -63.44 -34.71
C TYR A 236 30.85 -63.67 -34.26
N TYR A 237 31.79 -62.83 -34.70
CA TYR A 237 33.18 -62.87 -34.24
C TYR A 237 33.32 -62.14 -32.90
N LEU A 238 34.04 -62.73 -31.94
CA LEU A 238 34.42 -62.05 -30.72
C LEU A 238 35.61 -61.13 -30.98
N GLN A 239 35.65 -59.99 -30.30
CA GLN A 239 36.77 -59.07 -30.35
C GLN A 239 37.93 -59.64 -29.54
N ASN A 240 39.06 -59.92 -30.19
CA ASN A 240 40.28 -60.37 -29.53
C ASN A 240 40.95 -59.21 -28.78
N LYS A 241 41.21 -59.39 -27.48
CA LYS A 241 41.85 -58.40 -26.58
C LYS A 241 43.32 -58.73 -26.26
N GLY A 242 43.86 -59.83 -26.82
CA GLY A 242 45.22 -60.31 -26.57
C GLY A 242 45.29 -61.39 -25.47
N GLU A 243 46.37 -62.18 -25.47
CA GLU A 243 46.67 -63.24 -24.48
C GLU A 243 45.56 -64.29 -24.26
N GLY A 244 44.68 -64.52 -25.24
CA GLY A 244 43.60 -65.50 -25.15
C GLY A 244 42.29 -64.96 -24.58
N PHE A 245 42.18 -63.64 -24.36
CA PHE A 245 40.94 -62.97 -23.97
C PHE A 245 40.14 -62.49 -25.18
N PHE A 246 38.85 -62.78 -25.15
CA PHE A 246 37.87 -62.41 -26.16
C PHE A 246 36.66 -61.73 -25.52
N GLU A 247 36.09 -60.77 -26.23
CA GLU A 247 34.94 -60.00 -25.76
C GLU A 247 33.82 -60.00 -26.79
N TYR A 248 32.58 -60.12 -26.34
CA TYR A 248 31.39 -59.87 -27.16
C TYR A 248 30.41 -58.99 -26.40
N ILE A 249 29.85 -57.99 -27.08
CA ILE A 249 28.85 -57.09 -26.50
C ILE A 249 27.48 -57.43 -27.07
N PHE A 250 26.59 -57.94 -26.22
CA PHE A 250 25.17 -58.02 -26.54
C PHE A 250 24.61 -56.60 -26.46
N ALA A 251 24.27 -55.98 -27.59
CA ALA A 251 23.95 -54.54 -27.63
C ALA A 251 22.74 -54.15 -26.76
N GLN A 252 21.60 -54.87 -26.88
CA GLN A 252 20.36 -54.60 -26.15
C GLN A 252 19.49 -55.87 -26.05
N PRO A 253 19.82 -56.84 -25.19
CA PRO A 253 19.04 -58.06 -25.05
C PRO A 253 17.66 -57.73 -24.44
N LYS A 254 16.59 -58.15 -25.12
CA LYS A 254 15.19 -57.96 -24.69
C LYS A 254 14.59 -59.21 -24.08
N GLU A 255 15.03 -60.37 -24.54
CA GLU A 255 14.58 -61.69 -24.10
C GLU A 255 15.81 -62.57 -23.82
N GLU A 256 15.59 -63.70 -23.15
CA GLU A 256 16.65 -64.64 -22.79
C GLU A 256 17.36 -65.16 -24.05
N VAL A 257 18.70 -65.20 -24.02
CA VAL A 257 19.52 -65.57 -25.18
C VAL A 257 20.35 -66.81 -24.87
N GLU A 258 20.19 -67.87 -25.67
CA GLU A 258 21.05 -69.05 -25.60
C GLU A 258 22.20 -68.92 -26.60
N PHE A 259 23.43 -69.21 -26.16
CA PHE A 259 24.62 -69.09 -26.99
C PHE A 259 25.69 -70.14 -26.68
N TYR A 260 26.57 -70.41 -27.65
CA TYR A 260 27.78 -71.19 -27.44
C TYR A 260 28.95 -70.61 -28.25
N ILE A 261 30.18 -70.95 -27.87
CA ILE A 261 31.40 -70.37 -28.44
C ILE A 261 32.13 -71.47 -29.21
N SER A 262 32.73 -71.13 -30.35
CA SER A 262 33.55 -72.05 -31.12
C SER A 262 34.80 -71.40 -31.70
N ALA A 263 35.89 -72.17 -31.77
CA ALA A 263 37.10 -71.83 -32.51
C ALA A 263 37.84 -73.11 -32.91
N ASN A 264 38.45 -73.14 -34.10
CA ASN A 264 39.28 -74.26 -34.58
C ASN A 264 38.65 -75.66 -34.37
N ASN A 265 37.38 -75.83 -34.72
CA ASN A 265 36.57 -77.05 -34.57
C ASN A 265 36.27 -77.50 -33.11
N ILE A 266 36.58 -76.68 -32.10
CA ILE A 266 36.22 -76.94 -30.69
C ILE A 266 35.00 -76.09 -30.33
N LYS A 267 33.99 -76.71 -29.71
CA LYS A 267 32.77 -76.03 -29.23
C LYS A 267 32.73 -76.01 -27.70
N SER A 268 32.31 -74.87 -27.13
CA SER A 268 32.01 -74.77 -25.71
C SER A 268 30.70 -75.49 -25.37
N LYS A 269 30.42 -75.59 -24.07
CA LYS A 269 29.06 -75.92 -23.59
C LYS A 269 28.09 -74.78 -23.95
N PRO A 270 26.79 -75.05 -24.10
CA PRO A 270 25.79 -74.00 -24.25
C PRO A 270 25.63 -73.21 -22.95
N TYR A 271 25.43 -71.89 -23.08
CA TYR A 271 25.21 -70.94 -22.00
C TYR A 271 23.92 -70.16 -22.25
N LYS A 272 23.30 -69.66 -21.18
CA LYS A 272 22.06 -68.88 -21.24
C LYS A 272 22.24 -67.54 -20.54
N LEU A 273 21.93 -66.46 -21.26
CA LEU A 273 21.88 -65.10 -20.76
C LEU A 273 20.45 -64.76 -20.35
N ASN A 274 20.20 -64.62 -19.04
CA ASN A 274 18.89 -64.22 -18.51
C ASN A 274 18.75 -62.69 -18.60
N VAL A 275 17.56 -62.19 -18.94
CA VAL A 275 17.29 -60.76 -19.04
C VAL A 275 16.34 -60.32 -17.92
N ILE A 276 16.84 -59.47 -17.02
CA ILE A 276 16.06 -58.86 -15.95
C ILE A 276 15.19 -57.75 -16.56
N LYS A 277 13.87 -57.88 -16.42
CA LYS A 277 12.90 -56.88 -16.91
C LYS A 277 13.01 -55.59 -16.10
N VAL A 278 12.97 -54.45 -16.80
CA VAL A 278 13.11 -53.14 -16.16
C VAL A 278 11.74 -52.58 -15.74
N PRO A 279 11.61 -52.04 -14.52
CA PRO A 279 10.43 -51.27 -14.16
C PRO A 279 10.46 -49.95 -14.93
N GLY A 280 9.29 -49.49 -15.39
CA GLY A 280 9.22 -48.27 -16.20
C GLY A 280 7.86 -47.57 -16.17
N LEU A 281 7.89 -46.26 -16.34
CA LEU A 281 6.71 -45.39 -16.40
C LEU A 281 6.12 -45.33 -17.82
N LEU A 282 4.84 -45.70 -17.97
CA LEU A 282 4.11 -45.69 -19.26
C LEU A 282 3.32 -44.40 -19.48
N ASN A 283 2.60 -43.93 -18.45
CA ASN A 283 1.81 -42.70 -18.52
C ASN A 283 1.90 -41.95 -17.19
N PHE A 284 1.88 -40.63 -17.29
CA PHE A 284 1.94 -39.74 -16.15
C PHE A 284 0.90 -38.62 -16.30
N GLU A 285 -0.07 -38.58 -15.39
CA GLU A 285 -1.05 -37.49 -15.32
C GLU A 285 -1.02 -36.80 -13.94
N MET A 286 -1.07 -35.47 -13.93
CA MET A 286 -1.29 -34.66 -12.72
C MET A 286 -2.66 -33.99 -12.79
N LEU A 287 -3.52 -34.29 -11.83
CA LEU A 287 -4.77 -33.53 -11.65
C LEU A 287 -4.54 -32.40 -10.66
N LEU A 288 -4.70 -31.17 -11.15
CA LEU A 288 -4.55 -29.94 -10.39
C LEU A 288 -5.94 -29.46 -9.95
N ASN A 289 -6.22 -29.55 -8.65
CA ASN A 289 -7.42 -29.00 -8.05
C ASN A 289 -7.07 -27.67 -7.36
N TYR A 290 -7.41 -26.57 -8.03
CA TYR A 290 -7.06 -25.22 -7.57
C TYR A 290 -7.96 -24.77 -6.41
N PRO A 291 -7.47 -23.91 -5.50
CA PRO A 291 -8.31 -23.36 -4.43
C PRO A 291 -9.48 -22.54 -4.96
N ASN A 292 -10.66 -22.68 -4.35
CA ASN A 292 -11.91 -22.03 -4.79
C ASN A 292 -11.80 -20.49 -4.92
N TYR A 293 -11.02 -19.82 -4.06
CA TYR A 293 -10.88 -18.36 -4.07
C TYR A 293 -10.20 -17.82 -5.35
N THR A 294 -9.36 -18.64 -6.00
CA THR A 294 -8.68 -18.27 -7.26
C THR A 294 -9.59 -18.26 -8.48
N LYS A 295 -10.82 -18.80 -8.37
CA LYS A 295 -11.78 -19.02 -9.48
C LYS A 295 -11.22 -19.77 -10.70
N LYS A 296 -10.05 -20.41 -10.59
CA LYS A 296 -9.46 -21.24 -11.65
C LYS A 296 -10.20 -22.57 -11.77
N ARG A 297 -10.35 -23.07 -13.00
CA ARG A 297 -10.92 -24.39 -13.27
C ARG A 297 -9.87 -25.46 -13.10
N ASN A 298 -10.26 -26.61 -12.55
CA ASN A 298 -9.37 -27.76 -12.40
C ASN A 298 -8.78 -28.17 -13.75
N GLU A 299 -7.49 -28.53 -13.72
CA GLU A 299 -6.68 -28.80 -14.91
C GLU A 299 -6.04 -30.18 -14.81
N VAL A 300 -5.84 -30.83 -15.95
CA VAL A 300 -5.15 -32.13 -16.03
C VAL A 300 -3.96 -31.97 -16.95
N LEU A 301 -2.77 -32.12 -16.39
CA LEU A 301 -1.52 -32.13 -17.14
C LEU A 301 -1.12 -33.58 -17.43
N LYS A 302 -0.73 -33.87 -18.68
CA LYS A 302 -0.32 -35.20 -19.12
C LYS A 302 1.13 -35.18 -19.56
N ASN A 303 1.85 -36.26 -19.26
CA ASN A 303 3.25 -36.50 -19.62
C ASN A 303 4.24 -35.41 -19.14
N THR A 304 3.90 -34.69 -18.07
CA THR A 304 4.80 -33.72 -17.42
C THR A 304 4.67 -33.85 -15.90
N GLY A 305 5.79 -33.78 -15.19
CA GLY A 305 5.82 -33.60 -13.73
C GLY A 305 6.10 -32.19 -13.29
N ASN A 306 6.26 -31.26 -14.23
CA ASN A 306 6.50 -29.86 -13.92
C ASN A 306 5.21 -29.06 -14.06
N ALA A 307 4.92 -28.24 -13.06
CA ALA A 307 3.79 -27.31 -13.09
C ALA A 307 4.06 -26.07 -12.23
N VAL A 308 3.41 -24.96 -12.59
CA VAL A 308 3.37 -23.73 -11.80
C VAL A 308 1.96 -23.54 -11.29
N VAL A 309 1.77 -23.60 -9.97
CA VAL A 309 0.43 -23.60 -9.36
C VAL A 309 0.30 -22.58 -8.23
N PRO A 310 -0.89 -22.05 -7.95
CA PRO A 310 -1.14 -21.22 -6.77
C PRO A 310 -0.93 -21.99 -5.46
N GLU A 311 -0.57 -21.27 -4.40
CA GLU A 311 -0.44 -21.81 -3.04
C GLU A 311 -1.72 -22.53 -2.59
N GLY A 312 -1.57 -23.71 -1.97
CA GLY A 312 -2.69 -24.50 -1.48
C GLY A 312 -3.41 -25.33 -2.55
N THR A 313 -2.87 -25.42 -3.78
CA THR A 313 -3.36 -26.35 -4.81
C THR A 313 -3.19 -27.80 -4.36
N THR A 314 -4.20 -28.63 -4.57
CA THR A 314 -4.13 -30.06 -4.31
C THR A 314 -3.78 -30.78 -5.61
N ILE A 315 -2.64 -31.47 -5.62
CA ILE A 315 -2.15 -32.22 -6.78
C ILE A 315 -2.36 -33.70 -6.53
N THR A 316 -2.94 -34.39 -7.51
CA THR A 316 -3.00 -35.85 -7.55
C THR A 316 -2.17 -36.37 -8.70
N TRP A 317 -1.07 -37.04 -8.38
CA TRP A 317 -0.23 -37.74 -9.35
C TRP A 317 -0.83 -39.12 -9.63
N LYS A 318 -1.11 -39.41 -10.90
CA LYS A 318 -1.56 -40.70 -11.39
C LYS A 318 -0.55 -41.25 -12.37
N LEU A 319 0.04 -42.38 -12.02
CA LEU A 319 1.09 -43.04 -12.79
C LEU A 319 0.59 -44.39 -13.29
N ASN A 320 0.83 -44.69 -14.55
CA ASN A 320 0.67 -46.03 -15.10
C ASN A 320 2.07 -46.60 -15.36
N THR A 321 2.36 -47.79 -14.85
CA THR A 321 3.71 -48.38 -14.89
C THR A 321 3.70 -49.78 -15.48
N LYS A 322 4.87 -50.26 -15.89
CA LYS A 322 5.11 -51.62 -16.39
C LYS A 322 6.15 -52.31 -15.51
N GLN A 323 5.91 -53.59 -15.21
CA GLN A 323 6.85 -54.45 -14.45
C GLN A 323 7.41 -53.78 -13.18
N THR A 324 6.58 -53.00 -12.48
CA THR A 324 6.93 -52.19 -11.32
C THR A 324 6.12 -52.67 -10.12
N SER A 325 6.77 -52.97 -9.01
CA SER A 325 6.10 -53.36 -7.76
C SER A 325 5.97 -52.19 -6.78
N LYS A 326 6.87 -51.22 -6.86
CA LYS A 326 6.93 -50.06 -5.96
C LYS A 326 7.28 -48.79 -6.72
N VAL A 327 6.59 -47.70 -6.39
CA VAL A 327 6.93 -46.35 -6.84
C VAL A 327 7.10 -45.44 -5.64
N GLU A 328 8.22 -44.74 -5.58
CA GLU A 328 8.58 -43.83 -4.51
C GLU A 328 8.64 -42.39 -5.01
N PHE A 329 8.07 -41.48 -4.23
CA PHE A 329 8.16 -40.04 -4.36
C PHE A 329 9.25 -39.55 -3.42
N ILE A 330 10.38 -39.09 -3.96
CA ILE A 330 11.58 -38.76 -3.20
C ILE A 330 11.79 -37.23 -3.24
N GLU A 331 11.65 -36.59 -2.09
CA GLU A 331 12.07 -35.20 -1.85
C GLU A 331 13.46 -35.18 -1.20
N LYS A 332 13.99 -34.00 -0.90
CA LYS A 332 15.32 -33.84 -0.27
C LYS A 332 15.42 -34.51 1.11
N ASP A 333 14.35 -34.51 1.88
CA ASP A 333 14.29 -34.97 3.27
C ASP A 333 13.30 -36.12 3.51
N THR A 334 12.38 -36.35 2.56
CA THR A 334 11.23 -37.23 2.74
C THR A 334 11.04 -38.16 1.56
N THR A 335 10.76 -39.43 1.82
CA THR A 335 10.35 -40.39 0.79
C THR A 335 8.94 -40.89 1.11
N LEU A 336 8.01 -40.71 0.17
CA LEU A 336 6.63 -41.18 0.26
C LEU A 336 6.39 -42.29 -0.75
N GLU A 337 5.59 -43.29 -0.40
CA GLU A 337 5.24 -44.39 -1.29
C GLU A 337 3.88 -44.12 -1.96
N PHE A 338 3.79 -44.38 -3.27
CA PHE A 338 2.51 -44.28 -3.97
C PHE A 338 1.58 -45.45 -3.60
N THR A 339 0.28 -45.19 -3.54
CA THR A 339 -0.71 -46.27 -3.33
C THR A 339 -0.91 -47.05 -4.64
N ALA A 340 -0.59 -48.35 -4.61
CA ALA A 340 -0.70 -49.24 -5.77
C ALA A 340 -2.13 -49.79 -5.96
N GLN A 341 -2.63 -49.73 -7.19
CA GLN A 341 -3.83 -50.40 -7.67
C GLN A 341 -3.47 -51.11 -8.98
N ASN A 342 -2.98 -52.35 -8.89
CA ASN A 342 -2.37 -53.09 -10.01
C ASN A 342 -1.18 -52.32 -10.61
N ASN A 343 -1.29 -51.92 -11.88
CA ASN A 343 -0.26 -51.15 -12.60
C ASN A 343 -0.43 -49.62 -12.46
N ASN A 344 -1.45 -49.15 -11.72
CA ASN A 344 -1.69 -47.74 -11.48
C ASN A 344 -1.24 -47.34 -10.07
N PHE A 345 -0.51 -46.24 -9.96
CA PHE A 345 0.01 -45.71 -8.71
C PHE A 345 -0.49 -44.29 -8.52
N ASN A 346 -1.10 -44.02 -7.37
CA ASN A 346 -1.67 -42.71 -7.07
C ASN A 346 -1.09 -42.13 -5.78
N LEU A 347 -0.83 -40.84 -5.79
CA LEU A 347 -0.45 -40.05 -4.61
C LEU A 347 -1.18 -38.71 -4.68
N THR A 348 -1.71 -38.23 -3.55
CA THR A 348 -2.37 -36.93 -3.45
C THR A 348 -1.72 -36.12 -2.34
N ARG A 349 -1.36 -34.86 -2.63
CA ARG A 349 -0.80 -33.94 -1.65
C ARG A 349 -1.24 -32.51 -1.94
N ARG A 350 -1.45 -31.74 -0.87
CA ARG A 350 -1.65 -30.29 -0.94
C ARG A 350 -0.33 -29.59 -0.69
N LEU A 351 0.04 -28.68 -1.58
CA LEU A 351 1.35 -28.02 -1.53
C LEU A 351 1.23 -26.55 -1.13
N TYR A 352 2.18 -26.09 -0.31
CA TYR A 352 2.26 -24.70 0.19
C TYR A 352 3.60 -24.02 -0.15
N ASN A 353 4.66 -24.80 -0.38
CA ASN A 353 5.94 -24.32 -0.88
C ASN A 353 6.34 -25.08 -2.14
N SER A 354 7.18 -24.46 -2.98
CA SER A 354 7.76 -25.11 -4.15
C SER A 354 8.55 -26.36 -3.73
N ILE A 355 8.45 -27.42 -4.52
CA ILE A 355 9.12 -28.69 -4.25
C ILE A 355 9.85 -29.19 -5.49
N ASP A 356 11.05 -29.71 -5.28
CA ASP A 356 11.79 -30.53 -6.24
C ASP A 356 11.68 -31.98 -5.78
N TYR A 357 11.23 -32.85 -6.66
CA TYR A 357 10.95 -34.23 -6.32
C TYR A 357 11.36 -35.19 -7.44
N HIS A 358 11.59 -36.42 -7.04
CA HIS A 358 11.97 -37.50 -7.93
C HIS A 358 10.94 -38.62 -7.85
N ILE A 359 10.56 -39.18 -9.00
CA ILE A 359 9.76 -40.39 -9.07
C ILE A 359 10.70 -41.53 -9.40
N SER A 360 10.77 -42.50 -8.49
CA SER A 360 11.63 -43.68 -8.60
C SER A 360 10.79 -44.95 -8.76
N THR A 361 11.04 -45.75 -9.80
CA THR A 361 10.37 -47.04 -10.01
C THR A 361 11.27 -48.21 -9.59
N SER A 362 10.68 -49.21 -8.94
CA SER A 362 11.37 -50.40 -8.47
C SER A 362 10.55 -51.67 -8.75
N ASN A 363 11.25 -52.78 -8.96
CA ASN A 363 10.69 -54.13 -8.93
C ASN A 363 11.48 -55.04 -7.96
N ASN A 364 11.25 -56.35 -8.02
CA ASN A 364 11.88 -57.29 -7.09
C ASN A 364 13.41 -57.42 -7.31
N ASP A 365 13.87 -57.20 -8.53
CA ASP A 365 15.27 -57.41 -8.94
C ASP A 365 16.07 -56.10 -9.03
N LEU A 366 15.38 -55.00 -9.39
CA LEU A 366 15.95 -53.67 -9.60
C LEU A 366 15.27 -52.66 -8.69
N LYS A 367 16.06 -52.08 -7.77
CA LYS A 367 15.63 -50.98 -6.90
C LYS A 367 16.06 -49.65 -7.48
N ASN A 368 15.16 -48.67 -7.45
CA ASN A 368 15.39 -47.30 -7.89
C ASN A 368 16.00 -47.20 -9.30
N TYR A 369 15.44 -47.96 -10.24
CA TYR A 369 16.03 -48.09 -11.57
C TYR A 369 15.77 -46.86 -12.44
N GLU A 370 14.50 -46.50 -12.63
CA GLU A 370 14.14 -45.28 -13.35
C GLU A 370 13.86 -44.18 -12.34
N ASN A 371 14.67 -43.12 -12.36
CA ASN A 371 14.60 -41.99 -11.44
C ASN A 371 14.42 -40.69 -12.23
N LEU A 372 13.21 -40.13 -12.23
CA LEU A 372 12.85 -38.94 -13.00
C LEU A 372 12.66 -37.73 -12.08
N GLY A 373 13.46 -36.69 -12.29
CA GLY A 373 13.38 -35.44 -11.54
C GLY A 373 12.36 -34.45 -12.12
N PHE A 374 11.59 -33.83 -11.23
CA PHE A 374 10.55 -32.87 -11.54
C PHE A 374 10.49 -31.76 -10.48
N SER A 375 9.82 -30.66 -10.81
CA SER A 375 9.68 -29.49 -9.94
C SER A 375 8.26 -28.91 -10.02
N ILE A 376 7.64 -28.66 -8.87
CA ILE A 376 6.41 -27.86 -8.78
C ILE A 376 6.77 -26.50 -8.20
N SER A 377 6.55 -25.44 -8.98
CA SER A 377 6.72 -24.06 -8.53
C SER A 377 5.41 -23.51 -7.98
N ILE A 378 5.47 -22.88 -6.80
CA ILE A 378 4.30 -22.27 -6.17
C ILE A 378 4.36 -20.75 -6.25
N ILE A 379 3.29 -20.16 -6.78
CA ILE A 379 3.06 -18.72 -6.75
C ILE A 379 2.21 -18.40 -5.53
N ARG A 380 2.76 -17.59 -4.62
CA ARG A 380 2.05 -17.09 -3.44
C ARG A 380 1.09 -15.99 -3.85
N ASP A 381 -0.01 -15.92 -3.12
CA ASP A 381 -1.02 -14.88 -3.28
C ASP A 381 -0.49 -13.53 -2.77
N GLY A 382 -0.57 -12.48 -3.60
CA GLY A 382 -0.11 -11.12 -3.29
C GLY A 382 -0.96 -10.40 -2.24
N TYR A 383 -0.48 -9.26 -1.74
CA TYR A 383 -1.32 -8.36 -0.96
C TYR A 383 -2.12 -7.47 -1.92
N PRO A 384 -3.35 -7.04 -1.57
CA PRO A 384 -4.10 -6.12 -2.41
C PRO A 384 -3.38 -4.76 -2.46
N GLU A 385 -3.45 -4.08 -3.59
CA GLU A 385 -2.91 -2.74 -3.80
C GLU A 385 -4.01 -1.69 -3.66
N ILE A 386 -3.68 -0.55 -3.05
CA ILE A 386 -4.57 0.61 -2.91
C ILE A 386 -3.80 1.90 -3.14
N ASP A 387 -4.23 2.68 -4.12
CA ASP A 387 -3.74 4.05 -4.38
C ASP A 387 -4.88 5.04 -4.18
N VAL A 388 -4.65 6.13 -3.45
CA VAL A 388 -5.69 7.11 -3.12
C VAL A 388 -5.18 8.53 -3.35
N LYS A 389 -5.93 9.28 -4.16
CA LYS A 389 -5.73 10.71 -4.38
C LYS A 389 -6.73 11.50 -3.56
N SER A 390 -6.27 12.59 -2.93
CA SER A 390 -7.09 13.49 -2.14
C SER A 390 -7.10 14.90 -2.71
N ALA A 391 -8.24 15.59 -2.67
CA ALA A 391 -8.35 17.00 -2.99
C ALA A 391 -9.37 17.69 -2.08
N ARG A 392 -9.17 18.98 -1.83
CA ARG A 392 -10.11 19.87 -1.14
C ARG A 392 -10.68 20.85 -2.15
N ASP A 393 -11.97 21.16 -2.02
CA ASP A 393 -12.55 22.24 -2.81
C ASP A 393 -12.00 23.58 -2.31
N SER A 394 -11.51 24.41 -3.23
CA SER A 394 -11.09 25.79 -2.95
C SER A 394 -12.17 26.65 -2.29
N ILE A 395 -13.44 26.30 -2.49
CA ILE A 395 -14.58 27.04 -1.96
C ILE A 395 -15.09 26.43 -0.64
N ASN A 396 -14.98 25.12 -0.47
CA ASN A 396 -15.39 24.42 0.76
C ASN A 396 -14.27 23.52 1.28
N ASN A 397 -13.52 24.05 2.24
CA ASN A 397 -12.40 23.35 2.88
C ASN A 397 -12.82 22.32 3.94
N LEU A 398 -14.12 22.19 4.25
CA LEU A 398 -14.65 21.30 5.30
C LEU A 398 -14.84 19.86 4.80
N VAL A 399 -14.78 19.63 3.49
CA VAL A 399 -14.93 18.29 2.90
C VAL A 399 -13.68 17.95 2.11
N ILE A 400 -13.13 16.77 2.37
CA ILE A 400 -12.00 16.22 1.62
C ILE A 400 -12.53 15.13 0.70
N TYR A 401 -12.30 15.28 -0.61
CA TYR A 401 -12.69 14.32 -1.62
C TYR A 401 -11.55 13.35 -1.91
N PHE A 402 -11.88 12.07 -1.98
CA PHE A 402 -10.96 10.96 -2.23
C PHE A 402 -11.36 10.18 -3.47
N LEU A 403 -10.36 9.87 -4.30
CA LEU A 403 -10.47 8.96 -5.44
C LEU A 403 -9.47 7.83 -5.22
N GLY A 404 -9.98 6.63 -4.96
CA GLY A 404 -9.17 5.45 -4.70
C GLY A 404 -9.28 4.42 -5.81
N GLN A 405 -8.15 3.83 -6.17
CA GLN A 405 -8.04 2.68 -7.06
C GLN A 405 -7.54 1.49 -6.25
N VAL A 406 -8.20 0.35 -6.41
CA VAL A 406 -7.87 -0.88 -5.68
C VAL A 406 -7.73 -2.04 -6.65
N SER A 407 -6.71 -2.88 -6.44
CA SER A 407 -6.45 -4.05 -7.28
C SER A 407 -5.91 -5.24 -6.51
N ASP A 408 -6.16 -6.44 -7.03
CA ASP A 408 -5.67 -7.70 -6.47
C ASP A 408 -5.57 -8.80 -7.56
N ASP A 409 -4.75 -9.82 -7.30
CA ASP A 409 -4.49 -10.94 -8.21
C ASP A 409 -5.72 -11.84 -8.43
N TYR A 410 -6.49 -12.13 -7.37
CA TYR A 410 -7.60 -13.11 -7.39
C TYR A 410 -8.96 -12.51 -7.04
N GLY A 411 -8.99 -11.35 -6.40
CA GLY A 411 -10.16 -10.51 -6.25
C GLY A 411 -10.32 -9.91 -4.86
N LEU A 412 -11.00 -8.78 -4.83
CA LEU A 412 -11.20 -7.98 -3.63
C LEU A 412 -12.43 -8.46 -2.83
N SER A 413 -12.34 -8.41 -1.49
CA SER A 413 -13.42 -8.87 -0.60
C SER A 413 -14.13 -7.74 0.15
N LYS A 414 -13.38 -6.77 0.69
CA LYS A 414 -13.91 -5.69 1.52
C LYS A 414 -13.08 -4.42 1.36
N LEU A 415 -13.75 -3.28 1.34
CA LEU A 415 -13.14 -1.96 1.49
C LEU A 415 -13.79 -1.25 2.67
N GLN A 416 -12.97 -0.68 3.55
CA GLN A 416 -13.45 0.02 4.73
C GLN A 416 -12.65 1.30 4.98
N LEU A 417 -13.34 2.31 5.48
CA LEU A 417 -12.77 3.51 6.08
C LEU A 417 -12.70 3.29 7.59
N VAL A 418 -11.51 3.43 8.16
CA VAL A 418 -11.29 3.36 9.61
C VAL A 418 -10.92 4.75 10.10
N TYR A 419 -11.63 5.26 11.11
CA TYR A 419 -11.37 6.58 11.69
C TYR A 419 -11.43 6.53 13.22
N TYR A 420 -10.64 7.39 13.87
CA TYR A 420 -10.51 7.47 15.34
C TYR A 420 -9.99 8.86 15.76
N PRO A 421 -10.30 9.32 16.99
CA PRO A 421 -9.74 10.57 17.52
C PRO A 421 -8.22 10.44 17.71
N VAL A 422 -7.47 11.49 17.34
CA VAL A 422 -6.02 11.57 17.54
C VAL A 422 -5.72 11.54 19.04
N GLY A 423 -4.88 10.59 19.46
CA GLY A 423 -4.59 10.32 20.88
C GLY A 423 -5.35 9.16 21.51
N ASN A 424 -6.39 8.64 20.84
CA ASN A 424 -7.14 7.46 21.28
C ASN A 424 -7.29 6.42 20.16
N GLU A 425 -6.20 5.74 19.83
CA GLU A 425 -6.18 4.69 18.80
C GLU A 425 -7.05 3.47 19.12
N ASN A 426 -7.54 3.32 20.36
CA ASN A 426 -8.37 2.18 20.75
C ASN A 426 -9.85 2.35 20.36
N ASP A 427 -10.32 3.58 20.13
CA ASP A 427 -11.70 3.88 19.74
C ASP A 427 -11.88 3.94 18.21
N LYS A 428 -11.47 2.87 17.52
CA LYS A 428 -11.58 2.77 16.05
C LYS A 428 -13.01 2.51 15.63
N LYS A 429 -13.57 3.42 14.84
CA LYS A 429 -14.84 3.24 14.14
C LYS A 429 -14.59 2.82 12.71
N ILE A 430 -15.39 1.87 12.22
CA ILE A 430 -15.24 1.27 10.89
C ILE A 430 -16.49 1.55 10.07
N HIS A 431 -16.31 2.15 8.90
CA HIS A 431 -17.36 2.40 7.92
C HIS A 431 -17.08 1.58 6.66
N SER A 432 -18.01 0.71 6.26
CA SER A 432 -17.83 -0.17 5.09
C SER A 432 -18.23 0.55 3.80
N LEU A 433 -17.35 0.53 2.80
CA LEU A 433 -17.59 1.10 1.48
C LEU A 433 -18.05 0.02 0.50
N LYS A 434 -18.89 0.39 -0.47
CA LYS A 434 -19.32 -0.54 -1.52
C LYS A 434 -18.13 -0.82 -2.45
N LEU A 435 -17.92 -2.09 -2.77
CA LEU A 435 -16.84 -2.56 -3.63
C LEU A 435 -17.32 -3.72 -4.51
N ASN A 436 -16.92 -3.72 -5.78
CA ASN A 436 -17.13 -4.81 -6.72
C ASN A 436 -16.12 -5.94 -6.45
N LYS A 437 -16.58 -7.20 -6.46
CA LYS A 437 -15.75 -8.40 -6.21
C LYS A 437 -14.88 -8.81 -7.42
N SER A 438 -14.34 -7.82 -8.13
CA SER A 438 -13.42 -7.94 -9.26
C SER A 438 -11.96 -7.83 -8.80
N ASN A 439 -11.03 -8.07 -9.73
CA ASN A 439 -9.58 -7.89 -9.52
C ASN A 439 -9.17 -6.42 -9.52
N PHE A 440 -10.05 -5.53 -9.97
CA PHE A 440 -9.84 -4.09 -10.00
C PHE A 440 -11.18 -3.40 -9.72
N ASP A 441 -11.15 -2.33 -8.93
CA ASP A 441 -12.29 -1.44 -8.73
C ASP A 441 -11.81 -0.01 -8.43
N GLN A 442 -12.72 0.95 -8.59
CA GLN A 442 -12.45 2.35 -8.27
C GLN A 442 -13.56 2.90 -7.37
N PHE A 443 -13.18 3.58 -6.30
CA PHE A 443 -14.12 4.17 -5.35
C PHE A 443 -13.90 5.68 -5.19
N THR A 444 -14.99 6.36 -4.85
CA THR A 444 -14.97 7.77 -4.46
C THR A 444 -15.56 7.91 -3.07
N TYR A 445 -14.96 8.78 -2.26
CA TYR A 445 -15.48 9.07 -0.93
C TYR A 445 -15.28 10.55 -0.58
N ALA A 446 -16.22 11.14 0.16
CA ALA A 446 -16.10 12.48 0.72
C ALA A 446 -16.06 12.35 2.24
N PHE A 447 -15.01 12.86 2.90
CA PHE A 447 -14.90 12.86 4.35
C PHE A 447 -15.19 14.26 4.90
N PRO A 448 -15.99 14.43 5.97
CA PRO A 448 -16.60 13.39 6.83
C PRO A 448 -17.97 12.86 6.35
N SER A 449 -18.54 13.39 5.27
CA SER A 449 -19.87 13.04 4.74
C SER A 449 -20.96 13.00 5.82
N ASN A 450 -21.40 11.81 6.23
CA ASN A 450 -22.50 11.55 7.17
C ASN A 450 -22.00 10.88 8.46
N LEU A 451 -20.70 10.95 8.73
CA LEU A 451 -20.13 10.44 9.97
C LEU A 451 -20.33 11.46 11.10
N SER A 452 -20.90 11.01 12.21
CA SER A 452 -21.03 11.81 13.44
C SER A 452 -19.68 11.92 14.14
N LEU A 453 -18.97 13.02 13.88
CA LEU A 453 -17.71 13.38 14.56
C LEU A 453 -18.00 14.33 15.72
N ILE A 454 -17.21 14.24 16.78
CA ILE A 454 -17.26 15.18 17.90
C ILE A 454 -16.58 16.48 17.46
N GLU A 455 -17.21 17.62 17.77
CA GLU A 455 -16.67 18.95 17.46
C GLU A 455 -15.43 19.27 18.30
N GLY A 456 -14.48 20.00 17.73
CA GLY A 456 -13.21 20.37 18.37
C GLY A 456 -12.15 19.27 18.37
N GLU A 457 -12.50 18.02 18.02
CA GLU A 457 -11.55 16.91 18.00
C GLU A 457 -10.87 16.74 16.62
N GLU A 458 -9.60 16.34 16.66
CA GLU A 458 -8.87 15.89 15.47
C GLU A 458 -9.05 14.38 15.30
N TYR A 459 -9.41 13.95 14.08
CA TYR A 459 -9.60 12.56 13.70
C TYR A 459 -8.53 12.14 12.71
N ALA A 460 -7.91 10.99 12.97
CA ALA A 460 -7.07 10.27 12.04
C ALA A 460 -7.90 9.19 11.34
N PHE A 461 -7.73 9.05 10.03
CA PHE A 461 -8.43 8.04 9.25
C PHE A 461 -7.59 7.47 8.11
N TYR A 462 -7.93 6.26 7.67
CA TYR A 462 -7.32 5.61 6.53
C TYR A 462 -8.31 4.67 5.85
N PHE A 463 -8.08 4.42 4.57
CA PHE A 463 -8.77 3.38 3.81
C PHE A 463 -7.99 2.07 3.90
N GLU A 464 -8.71 0.97 4.12
CA GLU A 464 -8.17 -0.38 4.20
C GLU A 464 -8.96 -1.31 3.28
N VAL A 465 -8.23 -2.03 2.42
CA VAL A 465 -8.77 -3.00 1.48
C VAL A 465 -8.32 -4.41 1.85
N PHE A 466 -9.21 -5.39 1.67
CA PHE A 466 -8.97 -6.80 1.95
C PHE A 466 -9.11 -7.61 0.66
N ASP A 467 -8.20 -8.56 0.46
CA ASP A 467 -8.30 -9.56 -0.60
C ASP A 467 -9.27 -10.70 -0.22
N ASN A 468 -9.43 -11.67 -1.12
CA ASN A 468 -10.25 -12.86 -0.94
C ASN A 468 -9.47 -14.11 -0.50
N ASP A 469 -8.24 -13.96 0.03
CA ASP A 469 -7.36 -15.06 0.43
C ASP A 469 -8.01 -15.90 1.54
N ALA A 470 -8.49 -17.09 1.16
CA ALA A 470 -9.16 -18.00 2.08
C ALA A 470 -8.19 -18.75 3.01
N LEU A 471 -6.90 -18.83 2.68
CA LEU A 471 -5.89 -19.54 3.47
C LEU A 471 -5.47 -18.72 4.70
N ARG A 472 -5.34 -17.40 4.53
CA ARG A 472 -4.86 -16.49 5.59
C ARG A 472 -5.93 -15.58 6.18
N ARG A 473 -7.22 -15.87 5.92
CA ARG A 473 -8.39 -15.11 6.39
C ARG A 473 -8.46 -13.68 5.86
N GLY A 474 -7.98 -13.47 4.63
CA GLY A 474 -7.92 -12.18 3.95
C GLY A 474 -6.73 -11.34 4.42
N LYS A 475 -5.78 -11.03 3.52
CA LYS A 475 -4.73 -10.05 3.82
C LYS A 475 -5.27 -8.65 3.53
N SER A 476 -4.74 -7.66 4.25
CA SER A 476 -5.14 -6.27 4.08
C SER A 476 -3.98 -5.34 3.81
N THR A 477 -4.28 -4.26 3.09
CA THR A 477 -3.39 -3.14 2.85
C THR A 477 -4.12 -1.86 3.20
N LYS A 478 -3.42 -0.95 3.89
CA LYS A 478 -3.94 0.36 4.28
C LYS A 478 -3.20 1.48 3.56
N THR A 479 -3.92 2.57 3.34
CA THR A 479 -3.37 3.85 2.87
C THR A 479 -2.57 4.57 3.96
N GLY A 480 -1.90 5.67 3.59
CA GLY A 480 -1.38 6.63 4.56
C GLY A 480 -2.50 7.20 5.44
N VAL A 481 -2.15 7.62 6.66
CA VAL A 481 -3.11 8.22 7.59
C VAL A 481 -3.38 9.66 7.18
N PHE A 482 -4.65 10.00 7.03
CA PHE A 482 -5.14 11.35 6.80
C PHE A 482 -5.68 11.93 8.10
N ASN A 483 -5.48 13.23 8.31
CA ASN A 483 -6.00 13.94 9.46
C ASN A 483 -7.11 14.91 9.05
N TYR A 484 -8.14 14.98 9.89
CA TYR A 484 -9.25 15.91 9.75
C TYR A 484 -9.69 16.39 11.12
N ARG A 485 -9.66 17.70 11.34
CA ARG A 485 -10.22 18.31 12.55
C ARG A 485 -11.62 18.80 12.26
N LYS A 486 -12.60 18.31 13.02
CA LYS A 486 -13.95 18.87 12.98
C LYS A 486 -13.92 20.15 13.83
N LEU A 487 -13.97 21.31 13.16
CA LEU A 487 -14.01 22.59 13.85
C LEU A 487 -15.27 22.70 14.72
N THR A 488 -15.16 23.40 15.84
CA THR A 488 -16.33 23.83 16.63
C THR A 488 -17.11 24.90 15.88
N GLN A 489 -18.35 25.18 16.32
CA GLN A 489 -19.15 26.25 15.70
C GLN A 489 -18.44 27.63 15.74
N SER A 490 -17.84 28.01 16.87
CA SER A 490 -17.09 29.28 16.98
C SER A 490 -15.80 29.29 16.14
N GLU A 491 -15.07 28.16 16.03
CA GLU A 491 -13.90 28.04 15.15
C GLU A 491 -14.30 28.11 13.67
N LEU A 492 -15.44 27.52 13.29
CA LEU A 492 -16.00 27.57 11.95
C LEU A 492 -16.37 29.01 11.56
N GLU A 493 -17.09 29.72 12.43
CA GLU A 493 -17.45 31.13 12.25
C GLU A 493 -16.21 32.01 12.12
N GLN A 494 -15.18 31.77 12.95
CA GLN A 494 -13.91 32.49 12.84
C GLN A 494 -13.21 32.23 11.50
N GLN A 495 -13.20 30.98 11.03
CA GLN A 495 -12.62 30.65 9.73
C GLN A 495 -13.40 31.30 8.58
N GLN A 496 -14.73 31.32 8.67
CA GLN A 496 -15.59 31.98 7.68
C GLN A 496 -15.34 33.50 7.66
N LEU A 497 -15.24 34.15 8.82
CA LEU A 497 -14.86 35.55 8.95
C LEU A 497 -13.47 35.82 8.35
N GLN A 498 -12.48 34.95 8.62
CA GLN A 498 -11.15 35.10 8.05
C GLN A 498 -11.17 35.01 6.51
N GLN A 499 -11.88 34.02 5.94
CA GLN A 499 -12.06 33.91 4.48
C GLN A 499 -12.77 35.13 3.89
N GLN A 500 -13.76 35.67 4.61
CA GLN A 500 -14.46 36.88 4.20
C GLN A 500 -13.52 38.10 4.20
N SER A 501 -12.67 38.25 5.21
CA SER A 501 -11.65 39.30 5.29
C SER A 501 -10.64 39.20 4.13
N GLU A 502 -10.14 38.01 3.83
CA GLU A 502 -9.25 37.78 2.67
C GLU A 502 -9.95 38.16 1.35
N THR A 503 -11.21 37.76 1.19
CA THR A 503 -12.02 38.09 0.01
C THR A 503 -12.24 39.60 -0.12
N ILE A 504 -12.52 40.30 0.99
CA ILE A 504 -12.62 41.77 1.06
C ILE A 504 -11.30 42.42 0.61
N GLN A 505 -10.16 41.94 1.10
CA GLN A 505 -8.85 42.49 0.72
C GLN A 505 -8.54 42.29 -0.77
N ASP A 506 -8.85 41.13 -1.33
CA ASP A 506 -8.61 40.85 -2.73
C ASP A 506 -9.59 41.60 -3.66
N LEU A 507 -10.82 41.83 -3.21
CA LEU A 507 -11.78 42.69 -3.90
C LEU A 507 -11.34 44.17 -3.88
N ASN A 508 -10.81 44.68 -2.77
CA ASN A 508 -10.17 46.02 -2.72
C ASN A 508 -9.05 46.12 -3.78
N LYS A 509 -8.12 45.16 -3.82
CA LYS A 509 -7.03 45.15 -4.82
C LYS A 509 -7.55 45.06 -6.26
N SER A 510 -8.71 44.44 -6.47
CA SER A 510 -9.33 44.36 -7.80
C SER A 510 -9.91 45.70 -8.23
N LEU A 511 -10.53 46.46 -7.32
CA LEU A 511 -11.02 47.81 -7.60
C LEU A 511 -9.92 48.73 -8.12
N ASP A 512 -8.72 48.70 -7.51
CA ASP A 512 -7.55 49.44 -8.00
C ASP A 512 -7.17 49.09 -9.46
N LYS A 513 -7.38 47.82 -9.84
CA LYS A 513 -7.13 47.36 -11.22
C LYS A 513 -8.23 47.85 -12.18
N ILE A 514 -9.49 47.89 -11.72
CA ILE A 514 -10.61 48.46 -12.51
C ILE A 514 -10.35 49.93 -12.81
N GLU A 515 -9.90 50.70 -11.82
CA GLU A 515 -9.62 52.13 -12.00
C GLU A 515 -8.49 52.36 -13.02
N LYS A 516 -7.43 51.56 -12.96
CA LYS A 516 -6.36 51.56 -13.99
C LYS A 516 -6.89 51.18 -15.37
N GLY A 517 -7.79 50.19 -15.43
CA GLY A 517 -8.47 49.78 -16.65
C GLY A 517 -9.31 50.92 -17.25
N LYS A 518 -10.00 51.70 -16.43
CA LYS A 518 -10.82 52.85 -16.89
C LYS A 518 -9.94 53.88 -17.62
N LYS A 519 -8.82 54.27 -17.02
CA LYS A 519 -7.85 55.20 -17.63
C LYS A 519 -7.31 54.66 -18.96
N GLU A 520 -7.03 53.36 -19.03
CA GLU A 520 -6.60 52.72 -20.28
C GLU A 520 -7.70 52.71 -21.35
N LEU A 521 -8.97 52.49 -20.96
CA LEU A 521 -10.12 52.55 -21.87
C LEU A 521 -10.35 53.96 -22.42
N GLU A 522 -10.19 55.00 -21.59
CA GLU A 522 -10.26 56.40 -22.01
C GLU A 522 -9.17 56.72 -23.04
N GLU A 523 -7.94 56.26 -22.84
CA GLU A 523 -6.86 56.40 -23.84
C GLU A 523 -7.19 55.69 -25.16
N ILE A 524 -7.74 54.47 -25.08
CA ILE A 524 -8.13 53.69 -26.27
C ILE A 524 -9.27 54.40 -27.02
N SER A 525 -10.27 54.89 -26.29
CA SER A 525 -11.41 55.64 -26.84
C SER A 525 -10.94 56.92 -27.53
N ARG A 526 -10.07 57.70 -26.88
CA ARG A 526 -9.46 58.91 -27.44
C ARG A 526 -8.64 58.60 -28.70
N THR A 527 -7.80 57.56 -28.66
CA THR A 527 -6.99 57.13 -29.81
C THR A 527 -7.88 56.74 -31.00
N ASN A 528 -9.00 56.06 -30.72
CA ASN A 528 -9.98 55.67 -31.74
C ASN A 528 -10.75 56.89 -32.31
N LYS A 529 -11.05 57.90 -31.50
CA LYS A 529 -11.65 59.17 -31.97
C LYS A 529 -10.68 59.96 -32.87
N GLU A 530 -9.43 60.15 -32.42
CA GLU A 530 -8.41 60.99 -33.09
C GLU A 530 -7.90 60.40 -34.43
N LYS A 531 -7.75 59.08 -34.55
CA LYS A 531 -7.16 58.45 -35.75
C LYS A 531 -8.22 58.00 -36.75
N GLU A 532 -8.04 58.27 -38.05
CA GLU A 532 -8.93 57.73 -39.10
C GLU A 532 -8.93 56.20 -39.18
N GLN A 533 -7.77 55.56 -38.95
CA GLN A 533 -7.63 54.10 -38.88
C GLN A 533 -6.72 53.69 -37.71
N LEU A 534 -7.11 52.62 -36.99
CA LEU A 534 -6.31 52.04 -35.92
C LEU A 534 -5.09 51.30 -36.47
N SER A 535 -3.89 51.60 -35.95
CA SER A 535 -2.67 50.85 -36.29
C SER A 535 -2.68 49.44 -35.72
N PHE A 536 -1.80 48.55 -36.20
CA PHE A 536 -1.66 47.21 -35.63
C PHE A 536 -1.38 47.22 -34.11
N ASN A 537 -0.58 48.19 -33.65
CA ASN A 537 -0.30 48.36 -32.23
C ASN A 537 -1.54 48.80 -31.44
N ASP A 538 -2.35 49.71 -32.00
CA ASP A 538 -3.59 50.16 -31.36
C ASP A 538 -4.60 49.01 -31.25
N LYS A 539 -4.74 48.19 -32.30
CA LYS A 539 -5.60 46.99 -32.30
C LYS A 539 -5.15 45.97 -31.24
N ARG A 540 -3.84 45.73 -31.16
CA ARG A 540 -3.29 44.81 -30.14
C ARG A 540 -3.44 45.37 -28.72
N LYS A 541 -3.38 46.70 -28.54
CA LYS A 541 -3.67 47.34 -27.24
C LYS A 541 -5.12 47.11 -26.83
N LEU A 542 -6.08 47.31 -27.75
CA LEU A 542 -7.50 47.01 -27.52
C LEU A 542 -7.74 45.51 -27.24
N GLU A 543 -7.18 44.60 -28.03
CA GLU A 543 -7.34 43.15 -27.82
C GLU A 543 -6.80 42.71 -26.46
N ASN A 544 -5.62 43.21 -26.08
CA ASN A 544 -5.04 42.92 -24.76
C ASN A 544 -5.89 43.51 -23.63
N PHE A 545 -6.44 44.72 -23.80
CA PHE A 545 -7.37 45.31 -22.85
C PHE A 545 -8.61 44.44 -22.68
N LEU A 546 -9.26 44.04 -23.79
CA LEU A 546 -10.45 43.20 -23.76
C LEU A 546 -10.18 41.84 -23.10
N LYS A 547 -9.01 41.24 -23.34
CA LYS A 547 -8.61 39.98 -22.68
C LYS A 547 -8.38 40.14 -21.19
N ARG A 548 -7.72 41.22 -20.75
CA ARG A 548 -7.53 41.50 -19.32
C ARG A 548 -8.87 41.77 -18.62
N GLN A 549 -9.76 42.51 -19.27
CA GLN A 549 -11.10 42.79 -18.77
C GLN A 549 -11.91 41.50 -18.57
N GLN A 550 -11.86 40.55 -19.52
CA GLN A 550 -12.51 39.24 -19.35
C GLN A 550 -11.93 38.43 -18.19
N GLN A 551 -10.61 38.44 -18.00
CA GLN A 551 -9.99 37.77 -16.85
C GLN A 551 -10.42 38.40 -15.52
N GLN A 552 -10.61 39.72 -15.52
CA GLN A 552 -11.09 40.46 -14.35
C GLN A 552 -12.55 40.10 -14.04
N GLU A 553 -13.43 40.03 -15.03
CA GLU A 553 -14.82 39.58 -14.86
C GLU A 553 -14.91 38.16 -14.30
N GLN A 554 -14.11 37.22 -14.82
CA GLN A 554 -14.06 35.85 -14.28
C GLN A 554 -13.58 35.80 -12.83
N MET A 555 -12.61 36.65 -12.47
CA MET A 555 -12.17 36.77 -11.08
C MET A 555 -13.29 37.35 -10.21
N MET A 556 -14.04 38.35 -10.69
CA MET A 556 -15.12 38.96 -9.91
C MET A 556 -16.28 37.99 -9.72
N LYS A 557 -16.60 37.17 -10.73
CA LYS A 557 -17.57 36.08 -10.61
C LYS A 557 -17.19 35.10 -9.50
N LYS A 558 -15.91 34.71 -9.42
CA LYS A 558 -15.42 33.87 -8.31
C LYS A 558 -15.57 34.54 -6.95
N PHE A 559 -15.29 35.84 -6.85
CA PHE A 559 -15.49 36.58 -5.60
C PHE A 559 -16.97 36.64 -5.23
N ASN A 560 -17.88 36.88 -6.18
CA ASN A 560 -19.32 36.84 -5.94
C ASN A 560 -19.77 35.47 -5.45
N ASP A 561 -19.34 34.40 -6.11
CA ASP A 561 -19.68 33.03 -5.70
C ASP A 561 -19.14 32.72 -4.29
N GLN A 562 -17.93 33.19 -3.96
CA GLN A 562 -17.32 33.03 -2.63
C GLN A 562 -18.06 33.82 -1.55
N LEU A 563 -18.38 35.10 -1.81
CA LEU A 563 -19.14 35.94 -0.89
C LEU A 563 -20.55 35.40 -0.68
N GLN A 564 -21.24 35.01 -1.75
CA GLN A 564 -22.58 34.45 -1.67
C GLN A 564 -22.59 33.14 -0.85
N LYS A 565 -21.65 32.23 -1.10
CA LYS A 565 -21.54 30.99 -0.32
C LYS A 565 -21.17 31.23 1.12
N ASN A 566 -20.22 32.13 1.39
CA ASN A 566 -19.84 32.47 2.76
C ASN A 566 -21.05 33.05 3.52
N LEU A 567 -21.81 33.96 2.90
CA LEU A 567 -23.06 34.47 3.46
C LEU A 567 -24.09 33.37 3.69
N GLU A 568 -24.29 32.48 2.73
CA GLU A 568 -25.24 31.37 2.88
C GLU A 568 -24.82 30.40 3.98
N ASP A 569 -23.53 30.12 4.13
CA ASP A 569 -22.93 29.16 5.08
C ASP A 569 -22.73 29.74 6.49
N PHE A 570 -22.62 31.07 6.64
CA PHE A 570 -22.46 31.75 7.93
C PHE A 570 -23.77 31.74 8.71
N GLN A 571 -23.74 31.20 9.94
CA GLN A 571 -24.87 31.11 10.88
C GLN A 571 -26.16 30.53 10.27
N LYS A 572 -26.07 29.43 9.51
CA LYS A 572 -27.23 28.77 8.88
C LYS A 572 -28.36 28.36 9.82
N GLU A 573 -28.06 28.13 11.09
CA GLU A 573 -29.01 27.61 12.09
C GLU A 573 -29.73 28.73 12.87
N GLU A 574 -29.26 29.97 12.77
CA GLU A 574 -29.92 31.14 13.36
C GLU A 574 -30.77 31.82 12.28
N GLU A 575 -32.06 31.48 12.23
CA GLU A 575 -33.08 32.21 11.46
C GLU A 575 -33.34 33.61 12.05
N GLN A 576 -32.29 34.40 12.28
CA GLN A 576 -32.46 35.84 12.36
C GLN A 576 -32.53 36.38 10.94
N ASP A 577 -33.65 37.01 10.65
CA ASP A 577 -33.94 37.70 9.40
C ASP A 577 -33.05 38.96 9.30
N ASP A 578 -31.74 38.76 9.10
CA ASP A 578 -30.80 39.85 8.87
C ASP A 578 -31.10 40.48 7.51
N GLU A 579 -31.78 41.62 7.55
CA GLU A 579 -32.13 42.45 6.41
C GLU A 579 -30.88 42.81 5.59
N TYR A 580 -29.73 43.05 6.22
CA TYR A 580 -28.47 43.33 5.52
C TYR A 580 -27.96 42.13 4.72
N LYS A 581 -28.04 40.91 5.30
CA LYS A 581 -27.67 39.67 4.62
C LYS A 581 -28.53 39.41 3.38
N LYS A 582 -29.85 39.65 3.47
CA LYS A 582 -30.79 39.53 2.34
C LYS A 582 -30.46 40.54 1.24
N LEU A 583 -30.26 41.81 1.61
CA LEU A 583 -29.93 42.88 0.66
C LEU A 583 -28.59 42.64 -0.04
N LEU A 584 -27.57 42.19 0.70
CA LEU A 584 -26.27 41.86 0.13
C LEU A 584 -26.37 40.68 -0.85
N LYS A 585 -27.14 39.64 -0.50
CA LYS A 585 -27.39 38.50 -1.39
C LYS A 585 -28.10 38.93 -2.68
N GLU A 586 -29.19 39.70 -2.57
CA GLU A 586 -29.90 40.20 -3.73
C GLU A 586 -29.00 41.06 -4.62
N ARG A 587 -28.13 41.88 -4.00
CA ARG A 587 -27.16 42.71 -4.72
C ARG A 587 -26.09 41.90 -5.44
N LEU A 588 -25.54 40.86 -4.81
CA LEU A 588 -24.59 39.94 -5.44
C LEU A 588 -25.22 39.23 -6.64
N GLU A 589 -26.46 38.74 -6.50
CA GLU A 589 -27.21 38.12 -7.61
C GLU A 589 -27.48 39.09 -8.77
N ARG A 590 -27.88 40.34 -8.47
CA ARG A 590 -28.07 41.37 -9.49
C ARG A 590 -26.76 41.73 -10.19
N GLN A 591 -25.67 41.85 -9.44
CA GLN A 591 -24.36 42.11 -10.01
C GLN A 591 -23.89 40.97 -10.92
N GLN A 592 -24.17 39.72 -10.56
CA GLN A 592 -23.88 38.56 -11.39
C GLN A 592 -24.57 38.65 -12.76
N LYS A 593 -25.83 39.11 -12.80
CA LYS A 593 -26.57 39.36 -14.05
C LYS A 593 -25.95 40.48 -14.89
N GLU A 594 -25.46 41.55 -14.26
CA GLU A 594 -24.76 42.62 -14.98
C GLU A 594 -23.43 42.14 -15.56
N MET A 595 -22.67 41.30 -14.85
CA MET A 595 -21.45 40.69 -15.38
C MET A 595 -21.74 39.84 -16.63
N GLU A 596 -22.83 39.08 -16.66
CA GLU A 596 -23.23 38.31 -17.86
C GLU A 596 -23.58 39.20 -19.06
N LYS A 597 -24.16 40.38 -18.82
CA LYS A 597 -24.40 41.36 -19.89
C LYS A 597 -23.09 41.94 -20.42
N ASN A 598 -22.12 42.20 -19.53
CA ASN A 598 -20.81 42.70 -19.92
C ASN A 598 -20.02 41.65 -20.71
N GLU A 599 -20.04 40.37 -20.30
CA GLU A 599 -19.41 39.28 -21.06
C GLU A 599 -19.91 39.24 -22.52
N LYS A 600 -21.22 39.42 -22.73
CA LYS A 600 -21.83 39.51 -24.06
C LYS A 600 -21.40 40.76 -24.83
N LEU A 601 -21.31 41.92 -24.17
CA LEU A 601 -20.81 43.15 -24.81
C LEU A 601 -19.35 42.98 -25.25
N MET A 602 -18.52 42.36 -24.41
CA MET A 602 -17.12 42.09 -24.69
C MET A 602 -16.94 41.15 -25.89
N GLU A 603 -17.80 40.14 -26.01
CA GLU A 603 -17.83 39.23 -27.16
C GLU A 603 -18.23 39.96 -28.46
N GLN A 604 -19.27 40.80 -28.41
CA GLN A 604 -19.67 41.65 -29.53
C GLN A 604 -18.54 42.62 -29.96
N MET A 605 -17.80 43.18 -29.00
CA MET A 605 -16.68 44.07 -29.29
C MET A 605 -15.51 43.37 -29.95
N LYS A 606 -15.21 42.12 -29.58
CA LYS A 606 -14.21 41.30 -30.30
C LYS A 606 -14.62 41.11 -31.76
N GLU A 607 -15.87 40.74 -32.01
CA GLU A 607 -16.37 40.59 -33.37
C GLU A 607 -16.34 41.90 -34.18
N ILE A 608 -16.70 43.03 -33.57
CA ILE A 608 -16.74 44.34 -34.24
C ILE A 608 -15.33 44.89 -34.48
N SER A 609 -14.40 44.66 -33.54
CA SER A 609 -12.96 44.95 -33.70
C SER A 609 -12.39 44.26 -34.95
N ASP A 610 -12.80 43.01 -35.19
CA ASP A 610 -12.38 42.24 -36.36
C ASP A 610 -13.05 42.72 -37.67
N LYS A 611 -14.27 43.27 -37.59
CA LYS A 611 -15.08 43.76 -38.73
C LYS A 611 -14.85 45.24 -39.11
N LEU A 612 -14.00 45.97 -38.38
CA LEU A 612 -13.48 47.33 -38.70
C LEU A 612 -14.51 48.45 -38.92
N LYS A 613 -15.67 48.42 -38.25
CA LYS A 613 -16.63 49.53 -38.30
C LYS A 613 -16.33 50.58 -37.22
N LYS A 614 -15.60 51.64 -37.57
CA LYS A 614 -15.14 52.68 -36.63
C LYS A 614 -16.26 53.33 -35.82
N GLU A 615 -17.37 53.70 -36.46
CA GLU A 615 -18.52 54.33 -35.78
C GLU A 615 -19.19 53.38 -34.78
N GLU A 616 -19.35 52.11 -35.15
CA GLU A 616 -19.94 51.07 -34.30
C GLU A 616 -19.01 50.75 -33.11
N LEU A 617 -17.70 50.67 -33.35
CA LEU A 617 -16.68 50.47 -32.32
C LEU A 617 -16.62 51.65 -31.35
N SER A 618 -16.72 52.89 -31.83
CA SER A 618 -16.72 54.10 -30.98
C SER A 618 -17.91 54.11 -30.03
N LYS A 619 -19.11 53.82 -30.54
CA LYS A 619 -20.32 53.69 -29.71
C LYS A 619 -20.20 52.58 -28.68
N LYS A 620 -19.62 51.43 -29.05
CA LYS A 620 -19.42 50.30 -28.14
C LYS A 620 -18.35 50.56 -27.07
N LEU A 621 -17.28 51.30 -27.39
CA LEU A 621 -16.28 51.73 -26.41
C LEU A 621 -16.88 52.74 -25.40
N GLU A 622 -17.75 53.64 -25.85
CA GLU A 622 -18.50 54.55 -24.96
C GLU A 622 -19.49 53.79 -24.07
N GLU A 623 -20.21 52.80 -24.62
CA GLU A 623 -21.10 51.91 -23.86
C GLU A 623 -20.32 51.10 -22.80
N LEU A 624 -19.15 50.58 -23.16
CA LEU A 624 -18.26 49.85 -22.24
C LEU A 624 -17.72 50.77 -21.13
N ALA A 625 -17.35 52.01 -21.46
CA ALA A 625 -16.86 52.97 -20.46
C ALA A 625 -17.96 53.31 -19.43
N LYS A 626 -19.19 53.50 -19.92
CA LYS A 626 -20.38 53.71 -19.09
C LYS A 626 -20.65 52.52 -18.17
N GLN A 627 -20.60 51.30 -18.71
CA GLN A 627 -20.77 50.06 -17.92
C GLN A 627 -19.64 49.88 -16.91
N GLN A 628 -18.38 50.15 -17.28
CA GLN A 628 -17.23 50.03 -16.38
C GLN A 628 -17.35 50.97 -15.17
N GLN A 629 -17.82 52.20 -15.38
CA GLN A 629 -18.08 53.15 -14.30
C GLN A 629 -19.19 52.67 -13.36
N ASN A 630 -20.29 52.15 -13.91
CA ASN A 630 -21.37 51.54 -13.12
C ASN A 630 -20.88 50.33 -12.32
N ASN A 631 -20.10 49.45 -12.94
CA ASN A 631 -19.55 48.24 -12.31
C ASN A 631 -18.58 48.59 -11.19
N GLN A 632 -17.70 49.57 -11.39
CA GLN A 632 -16.77 50.04 -10.36
C GLN A 632 -17.53 50.50 -9.12
N ARG A 633 -18.53 51.38 -9.30
CA ARG A 633 -19.34 51.89 -8.18
C ARG A 633 -20.15 50.78 -7.50
N SER A 634 -20.72 49.87 -8.28
CA SER A 634 -21.43 48.72 -7.74
C SER A 634 -20.51 47.81 -6.90
N LEU A 635 -19.27 47.59 -7.35
CA LEU A 635 -18.27 46.84 -6.60
C LEU A 635 -17.79 47.56 -5.35
N GLU A 636 -17.56 48.87 -5.41
CA GLU A 636 -17.22 49.67 -4.24
C GLU A 636 -18.33 49.64 -3.18
N GLN A 637 -19.59 49.61 -3.61
CA GLN A 637 -20.74 49.43 -2.72
C GLN A 637 -20.76 48.03 -2.14
N ILE A 638 -20.65 46.98 -2.95
CA ILE A 638 -20.62 45.60 -2.46
C ILE A 638 -19.46 45.38 -1.49
N LEU A 639 -18.29 45.95 -1.77
CA LEU A 639 -17.15 45.94 -0.87
C LEU A 639 -17.49 46.58 0.48
N GLU A 640 -18.02 47.81 0.46
CA GLU A 640 -18.34 48.54 1.69
C GLU A 640 -19.43 47.82 2.49
N LEU A 641 -20.44 47.28 1.81
CA LEU A 641 -21.50 46.48 2.43
C LEU A 641 -20.96 45.18 3.01
N THR A 642 -20.05 44.50 2.31
CA THR A 642 -19.40 43.29 2.81
C THR A 642 -18.52 43.61 4.02
N LYS A 643 -17.77 44.73 4.00
CA LYS A 643 -16.99 45.19 5.16
C LYS A 643 -17.89 45.51 6.36
N ARG A 644 -19.00 46.20 6.12
CA ARG A 644 -19.99 46.52 7.16
C ARG A 644 -20.61 45.28 7.76
N TYR A 645 -21.05 44.35 6.91
CA TYR A 645 -21.56 43.05 7.35
C TYR A 645 -20.50 42.28 8.13
N TYR A 646 -19.26 42.23 7.65
CA TYR A 646 -18.14 41.60 8.34
C TYR A 646 -17.89 42.19 9.73
N VAL A 647 -17.86 43.52 9.86
CA VAL A 647 -17.72 44.23 11.14
C VAL A 647 -18.91 43.90 12.06
N SER A 648 -20.13 43.92 11.54
CA SER A 648 -21.35 43.56 12.30
C SER A 648 -21.32 42.11 12.79
N ALA A 649 -21.00 41.17 11.91
CA ALA A 649 -20.91 39.74 12.22
C ALA A 649 -19.78 39.43 13.21
N LYS A 650 -18.62 40.09 13.07
CA LYS A 650 -17.51 39.99 14.03
C LYS A 650 -17.89 40.60 15.38
N ALA A 651 -18.62 41.71 15.39
CA ALA A 651 -19.16 42.31 16.62
C ALA A 651 -20.14 41.38 17.34
N GLU A 652 -21.07 40.77 16.60
CA GLU A 652 -22.02 39.78 17.13
C GLU A 652 -21.31 38.52 17.65
N LYS A 653 -20.32 38.01 16.91
CA LYS A 653 -19.49 36.89 17.38
C LYS A 653 -18.78 37.22 18.69
N ILE A 654 -18.15 38.39 18.79
CA ILE A 654 -17.50 38.84 20.02
C ILE A 654 -18.52 38.98 21.17
N GLN A 655 -19.73 39.48 20.89
CA GLN A 655 -20.81 39.57 21.87
C GLN A 655 -21.20 38.17 22.41
N THR A 656 -21.33 37.18 21.53
CA THR A 656 -21.64 35.79 21.88
C THR A 656 -20.50 35.10 22.61
N ASP A 657 -19.26 35.24 22.12
CA ASP A 657 -18.05 34.69 22.74
C ASP A 657 -17.84 35.29 24.15
N LEU A 658 -18.11 36.59 24.35
CA LEU A 658 -18.13 37.24 25.68
C LEU A 658 -19.19 36.62 26.60
N GLU A 659 -20.38 36.35 26.07
CA GLU A 659 -21.45 35.73 26.85
C GLU A 659 -21.11 34.28 27.22
N GLU A 660 -20.55 33.50 26.30
CA GLU A 660 -20.10 32.13 26.54
C GLU A 660 -18.95 32.09 27.54
N LEU A 661 -17.94 32.95 27.38
CA LEU A 661 -16.83 33.05 28.32
C LEU A 661 -17.32 33.47 29.71
N SER A 662 -18.32 34.34 29.79
CA SER A 662 -18.96 34.70 31.06
C SER A 662 -19.63 33.49 31.74
N LYS A 663 -20.29 32.61 30.96
CA LYS A 663 -20.93 31.39 31.47
C LYS A 663 -19.87 30.42 31.98
N LYS A 664 -18.83 30.15 31.18
CA LYS A 664 -17.67 29.32 31.59
C LYS A 664 -17.00 29.83 32.86
N GLN A 665 -16.82 31.16 32.96
CA GLN A 665 -16.22 31.80 34.13
C GLN A 665 -17.11 31.68 35.38
N GLU A 666 -18.44 31.75 35.22
CA GLU A 666 -19.39 31.54 36.32
C GLU A 666 -19.48 30.05 36.71
N GLU A 667 -19.50 29.13 35.75
CA GLU A 667 -19.49 27.69 35.99
C GLU A 667 -18.24 27.25 36.78
N LEU A 668 -17.05 27.74 36.40
CA LEU A 668 -15.82 27.47 37.14
C LEU A 668 -15.91 27.95 38.61
N SER A 669 -16.61 29.07 38.85
CA SER A 669 -16.84 29.58 40.21
C SER A 669 -17.78 28.73 41.07
N GLN A 670 -18.58 27.87 40.44
CA GLN A 670 -19.53 26.98 41.09
C GLN A 670 -18.95 25.59 41.37
N LYS A 671 -17.88 25.19 40.65
CA LYS A 671 -17.18 23.91 40.87
C LYS A 671 -16.40 23.89 42.18
N GLU A 672 -16.40 22.75 42.86
CA GLU A 672 -15.76 22.57 44.17
C GLU A 672 -14.53 21.65 44.10
N GLY A 673 -13.59 21.81 45.05
CA GLY A 673 -12.44 20.91 45.18
C GLY A 673 -11.34 21.15 44.15
N GLU A 674 -10.79 20.07 43.56
CA GLU A 674 -9.68 20.12 42.59
C GLU A 674 -10.11 20.54 41.17
N GLU A 675 -11.41 20.61 40.90
CA GLU A 675 -11.91 21.04 39.59
C GLU A 675 -11.78 22.56 39.39
N ASN A 676 -11.83 23.38 40.45
CA ASN A 676 -11.53 24.82 40.34
C ASN A 676 -10.06 25.07 40.71
N ASN A 677 -9.22 25.07 39.68
CA ASN A 677 -7.76 25.17 39.77
C ASN A 677 -7.20 26.29 38.88
N LYS A 678 -5.93 26.67 39.14
CA LYS A 678 -5.23 27.77 38.47
C LYS A 678 -5.11 27.54 36.97
N GLN A 679 -4.87 26.30 36.53
CA GLN A 679 -4.69 25.97 35.12
C GLN A 679 -5.95 26.30 34.30
N GLN A 680 -7.13 25.87 34.76
CA GLN A 680 -8.40 26.17 34.10
C GLN A 680 -8.69 27.68 34.10
N GLN A 681 -8.36 28.39 35.19
CA GLN A 681 -8.52 29.84 35.23
C GLN A 681 -7.56 30.54 34.24
N GLU A 682 -6.31 30.11 34.12
CA GLU A 682 -5.36 30.67 33.15
C GLU A 682 -5.80 30.44 31.70
N GLU A 683 -6.47 29.33 31.40
CA GLU A 683 -7.09 29.11 30.08
C GLU A 683 -8.21 30.12 29.78
N LEU A 684 -9.07 30.42 30.77
CA LEU A 684 -10.09 31.47 30.64
C LEU A 684 -9.48 32.87 30.50
N ASN A 685 -8.37 33.14 31.21
CA ASN A 685 -7.65 34.40 31.08
C ASN A 685 -7.09 34.58 29.67
N LYS A 686 -6.44 33.54 29.12
CA LYS A 686 -5.95 33.55 27.74
C LYS A 686 -7.09 33.74 26.74
N SER A 687 -8.21 33.05 26.95
CA SER A 687 -9.40 33.18 26.09
C SER A 687 -9.94 34.62 26.10
N PHE A 688 -9.95 35.29 27.26
CA PHE A 688 -10.32 36.70 27.35
C PHE A 688 -9.29 37.62 26.68
N GLU A 689 -7.99 37.39 26.87
CA GLU A 689 -6.94 38.16 26.21
C GLU A 689 -7.02 38.08 24.68
N ASP A 690 -7.35 36.90 24.14
CA ASP A 690 -7.57 36.74 22.70
C ASP A 690 -8.87 37.42 22.23
N LEU A 691 -9.91 37.46 23.07
CA LEU A 691 -11.11 38.26 22.81
C LEU A 691 -10.82 39.77 22.81
N GLN A 692 -9.97 40.26 23.73
CA GLN A 692 -9.54 41.67 23.72
C GLN A 692 -8.82 42.04 22.43
N LYS A 693 -7.93 41.16 21.93
CA LYS A 693 -7.28 41.37 20.62
C LYS A 693 -8.31 41.43 19.50
N GLN A 694 -9.30 40.53 19.50
CA GLN A 694 -10.38 40.54 18.50
C GLN A 694 -11.21 41.83 18.57
N MET A 695 -11.44 42.38 19.76
CA MET A 695 -12.11 43.68 19.94
C MET A 695 -11.27 44.85 19.43
N ASP A 696 -9.96 44.86 19.71
CA ASP A 696 -9.04 45.87 19.16
C ASP A 696 -8.97 45.79 17.63
N GLU A 697 -8.96 44.58 17.06
CA GLU A 697 -9.04 44.37 15.61
C GLU A 697 -10.38 44.85 15.03
N LEU A 698 -11.50 44.51 15.68
CA LEU A 698 -12.83 44.98 15.27
C LEU A 698 -12.89 46.51 15.24
N GLN A 699 -12.31 47.17 16.25
CA GLN A 699 -12.26 48.63 16.30
C GLN A 699 -11.45 49.20 15.13
N ASN A 700 -10.28 48.64 14.84
CA ASN A 700 -9.46 49.06 13.69
C ASN A 700 -10.17 48.82 12.35
N GLU A 701 -10.89 47.71 12.20
CA GLU A 701 -11.66 47.38 10.99
C GLU A 701 -12.88 48.29 10.82
N ASN A 702 -13.54 48.63 11.93
CA ASN A 702 -14.62 49.61 11.97
C ASN A 702 -14.15 51.01 11.56
N GLU A 703 -12.95 51.42 11.97
CA GLU A 703 -12.31 52.68 11.57
C GLU A 703 -11.90 52.72 10.09
N GLN A 704 -11.67 51.57 9.46
CA GLN A 704 -11.39 51.45 8.02
C GLN A 704 -12.63 51.55 7.13
N LEU A 705 -13.84 51.52 7.71
CA LEU A 705 -15.08 51.77 6.97
C LEU A 705 -15.10 53.23 6.50
N LYS A 706 -15.70 53.50 5.33
CA LYS A 706 -15.86 54.89 4.84
C LYS A 706 -16.66 55.75 5.83
N LYS A 707 -17.57 55.11 6.57
CA LYS A 707 -18.28 55.66 7.73
C LYS A 707 -18.34 54.59 8.82
N PRO A 708 -17.56 54.71 9.91
CA PRO A 708 -17.57 53.78 11.03
C PRO A 708 -18.96 53.62 11.66
N MET A 709 -19.24 52.42 12.17
CA MET A 709 -20.41 52.13 12.99
C MET A 709 -20.18 52.62 14.43
N ASP A 710 -21.25 52.92 15.17
CA ASP A 710 -21.16 53.29 16.60
C ASP A 710 -20.93 52.05 17.49
N ILE A 711 -19.81 51.39 17.28
CA ILE A 711 -19.32 50.29 18.11
C ILE A 711 -18.28 50.89 19.05
N LYS A 712 -18.67 51.17 20.29
CA LYS A 712 -17.78 51.73 21.32
C LYS A 712 -17.14 50.61 22.13
N GLN A 713 -15.81 50.55 22.10
CA GLN A 713 -15.02 49.65 22.95
C GLN A 713 -14.83 50.26 24.35
N ASP A 714 -15.30 49.58 25.39
CA ASP A 714 -15.09 50.01 26.79
C ASP A 714 -13.80 49.39 27.37
N LYS A 715 -12.66 50.02 27.06
CA LYS A 715 -11.34 49.58 27.57
C LYS A 715 -11.26 49.56 29.10
N ASN A 716 -12.07 50.35 29.80
CA ASN A 716 -12.07 50.34 31.27
C ASN A 716 -12.71 49.06 31.81
N SER A 717 -13.83 48.63 31.23
CA SER A 717 -14.48 47.37 31.59
C SER A 717 -13.59 46.17 31.25
N GLU A 718 -12.94 46.19 30.09
CA GLU A 718 -11.97 45.18 29.69
C GLU A 718 -10.80 45.00 30.68
N ASN A 719 -10.12 46.10 31.02
CA ASN A 719 -9.00 46.07 31.98
C ASN A 719 -9.46 45.57 33.35
N LYS A 720 -10.67 45.97 33.78
CA LYS A 720 -11.28 45.49 35.03
C LYS A 720 -11.61 43.99 35.00
N ILE A 721 -11.99 43.43 33.86
CA ILE A 721 -12.22 41.97 33.73
C ILE A 721 -10.89 41.23 33.85
N LYS A 722 -9.86 41.70 33.11
CA LYS A 722 -8.51 41.14 33.15
C LYS A 722 -7.91 41.14 34.55
N GLU A 723 -8.04 42.24 35.27
CA GLU A 723 -7.57 42.36 36.66
C GLU A 723 -8.26 41.34 37.59
N GLN A 724 -9.59 41.21 37.49
CA GLN A 724 -10.35 40.24 38.29
C GLN A 724 -9.95 38.80 37.97
N GLN A 725 -9.73 38.49 36.70
CA GLN A 725 -9.26 37.19 36.22
C GLN A 725 -7.84 36.84 36.73
N GLN A 726 -6.92 37.81 36.72
CA GLN A 726 -5.57 37.64 37.28
C GLN A 726 -5.61 37.43 38.80
N GLN A 727 -6.40 38.24 39.51
CA GLN A 727 -6.59 38.07 40.95
C GLN A 727 -7.23 36.71 41.30
N ALA A 728 -8.11 36.17 40.43
CA ALA A 728 -8.63 34.82 40.59
C ALA A 728 -7.53 33.76 40.47
N SER A 729 -6.65 33.86 39.46
CA SER A 729 -5.49 32.96 39.29
C SER A 729 -4.54 33.01 40.48
N GLU A 730 -4.20 34.20 40.98
CA GLU A 730 -3.31 34.37 42.14
C GLU A 730 -3.90 33.74 43.42
N ASN A 731 -5.22 33.87 43.62
CA ASN A 731 -5.89 33.24 44.76
C ASN A 731 -5.99 31.71 44.60
N LEU A 732 -6.11 31.18 43.39
CA LEU A 732 -6.04 29.72 43.16
C LEU A 732 -4.63 29.18 43.37
N ASP A 733 -3.59 29.94 43.02
CA ASP A 733 -2.19 29.59 43.29
C ASP A 733 -1.91 29.43 44.79
N LYS A 734 -2.45 30.36 45.60
CA LYS A 734 -2.36 30.31 47.06
C LYS A 734 -3.12 29.12 47.66
N LYS A 735 -4.20 28.67 47.03
CA LYS A 735 -4.96 27.47 47.40
C LYS A 735 -4.16 26.19 47.13
N GLU A 736 -3.48 26.13 45.98
CA GLU A 736 -2.68 24.98 45.53
C GLU A 736 -1.33 24.85 46.24
N ASN A 737 -0.81 25.94 46.82
CA ASN A 737 0.47 25.93 47.52
C ASN A 737 0.46 24.94 48.73
N PRO A 738 1.39 23.97 48.78
CA PRO A 738 1.50 23.01 49.87
C PRO A 738 1.73 23.62 51.25
N GLU A 739 2.32 24.82 51.32
CA GLU A 739 2.68 25.50 52.58
C GLU A 739 1.52 26.29 53.23
N SER A 740 0.39 26.47 52.55
CA SER A 740 -0.76 27.25 53.04
C SER A 740 -1.58 26.48 54.09
N SER A 741 -2.04 27.18 55.14
CA SER A 741 -2.91 26.62 56.17
C SER A 741 -4.33 26.29 55.65
N GLU A 742 -5.07 25.40 56.31
CA GLU A 742 -6.45 25.04 55.89
C GLU A 742 -7.43 26.23 55.91
N GLU A 743 -7.23 27.19 56.81
CA GLU A 743 -8.02 28.43 56.86
C GLU A 743 -7.69 29.36 55.68
N GLU A 744 -6.41 29.53 55.35
CA GLU A 744 -5.97 30.30 54.18
C GLU A 744 -6.45 29.69 52.86
N LYS A 745 -6.47 28.36 52.74
CA LYS A 745 -6.98 27.67 51.53
C LYS A 745 -8.47 27.96 51.30
N LYS A 746 -9.29 27.94 52.35
CA LYS A 746 -10.73 28.25 52.27
C LYS A 746 -10.99 29.72 51.95
N GLU A 747 -10.26 30.63 52.58
CA GLU A 747 -10.40 32.07 52.32
C GLU A 747 -9.97 32.42 50.88
N SER A 748 -8.87 31.84 50.43
CA SER A 748 -8.35 32.02 49.07
C SER A 748 -9.31 31.47 48.01
N GLU A 749 -9.92 30.30 48.26
CA GLU A 749 -10.95 29.73 47.38
C GLU A 749 -12.21 30.61 47.30
N GLN A 750 -12.67 31.18 48.42
CA GLN A 750 -13.81 32.11 48.41
C GLN A 750 -13.50 33.39 47.64
N LYS A 751 -12.31 33.98 47.83
CA LYS A 751 -11.86 35.17 47.09
C LYS A 751 -11.70 34.89 45.59
N ALA A 752 -11.16 33.73 45.22
CA ALA A 752 -11.11 33.29 43.83
C ALA A 752 -12.51 33.22 43.21
N ARG A 753 -13.47 32.54 43.87
CA ARG A 753 -14.85 32.43 43.39
C ARG A 753 -15.53 33.80 43.25
N GLN A 754 -15.29 34.74 44.17
CA GLN A 754 -15.82 36.11 44.08
C GLN A 754 -15.28 36.86 42.87
N ASN A 755 -13.96 36.79 42.64
CA ASN A 755 -13.32 37.42 41.49
C ASN A 755 -13.79 36.79 40.16
N GLN A 756 -13.94 35.46 40.11
CA GLN A 756 -14.50 34.73 38.96
C GLN A 756 -15.93 35.21 38.65
N LYS A 757 -16.81 35.31 39.66
CA LYS A 757 -18.18 35.83 39.49
C LYS A 757 -18.21 37.29 39.05
N SER A 758 -17.33 38.15 39.60
CA SER A 758 -17.24 39.55 39.20
C SER A 758 -16.81 39.69 37.74
N ALA A 759 -15.81 38.92 37.31
CA ALA A 759 -15.37 38.87 35.92
C ALA A 759 -16.51 38.41 35.00
N ALA A 760 -17.22 37.34 35.36
CA ALA A 760 -18.38 36.83 34.61
C ALA A 760 -19.49 37.89 34.45
N GLN A 761 -19.86 38.59 35.55
CA GLN A 761 -20.88 39.63 35.50
C GLN A 761 -20.49 40.81 34.59
N LYS A 762 -19.23 41.26 34.65
CA LYS A 762 -18.73 42.33 33.78
C LYS A 762 -18.69 41.91 32.31
N MET A 763 -18.28 40.66 32.01
CA MET A 763 -18.33 40.12 30.64
C MET A 763 -19.77 40.10 30.10
N ARG A 764 -20.75 39.68 30.90
CA ARG A 764 -22.18 39.74 30.52
C ARG A 764 -22.67 41.17 30.28
N GLN A 765 -22.27 42.10 31.14
CA GLN A 765 -22.64 43.50 30.98
C GLN A 765 -22.07 44.09 29.69
N MET A 766 -20.80 43.78 29.38
CA MET A 766 -20.15 44.21 28.14
C MET A 766 -20.87 43.63 26.91
N SER A 767 -21.20 42.35 26.94
CA SER A 767 -21.98 41.67 25.89
C SER A 767 -23.36 42.34 25.68
N LYS A 768 -24.10 42.63 26.76
CA LYS A 768 -25.38 43.35 26.69
C LYS A 768 -25.25 44.78 26.16
N ASN A 769 -24.24 45.52 26.62
CA ASN A 769 -23.98 46.88 26.16
C ASN A 769 -23.67 46.90 24.66
N MET A 770 -22.87 45.94 24.19
CA MET A 770 -22.55 45.77 22.77
C MET A 770 -23.80 45.54 21.93
N LYS A 771 -24.67 44.62 22.36
CA LYS A 771 -25.97 44.36 21.72
C LYS A 771 -26.88 45.60 21.71
N SER A 772 -26.95 46.34 22.81
CA SER A 772 -27.75 47.56 22.94
C SER A 772 -27.23 48.68 22.01
N ASN A 773 -25.91 48.88 21.96
CA ASN A 773 -25.30 49.89 21.10
C ASN A 773 -25.54 49.60 19.62
N MET A 774 -25.47 48.32 19.22
CA MET A 774 -25.78 47.91 17.84
C MET A 774 -27.25 48.21 17.47
N GLN A 775 -28.20 48.01 18.39
CA GLN A 775 -29.61 48.33 18.16
C GLN A 775 -29.88 49.84 18.11
N MET A 776 -29.30 50.63 19.01
CA MET A 776 -29.47 52.09 19.03
C MET A 776 -28.81 52.77 17.83
N GLY A 777 -27.61 52.32 17.43
CA GLY A 777 -26.90 52.85 16.26
C GLY A 777 -27.67 52.67 14.96
N GLY A 778 -28.45 51.59 14.84
CA GLY A 778 -29.35 51.36 13.70
C GLY A 778 -30.42 52.45 13.57
N ALA A 779 -31.09 52.82 14.66
CA ALA A 779 -32.15 53.84 14.67
C ALA A 779 -31.63 55.24 14.35
N GLN A 780 -30.48 55.60 14.91
CA GLN A 780 -29.85 56.91 14.71
C GLN A 780 -29.37 57.10 13.26
N ALA A 781 -28.83 56.03 12.65
CA ALA A 781 -28.48 56.02 11.24
C ALA A 781 -29.68 56.23 10.31
N ILE A 782 -30.88 55.73 10.66
CA ILE A 782 -32.11 55.96 9.87
C ILE A 782 -32.47 57.44 9.84
N MET A 783 -32.38 58.13 10.98
CA MET A 783 -32.68 59.56 11.06
C MET A 783 -31.68 60.39 10.25
N GLU A 784 -30.38 60.11 10.37
CA GLU A 784 -29.34 60.79 9.58
C GLU A 784 -29.48 60.55 8.07
N ASP A 785 -29.83 59.34 7.67
CA ASP A 785 -30.07 58.99 6.27
C ASP A 785 -31.27 59.75 5.69
N ALA A 786 -32.36 59.87 6.46
CA ALA A 786 -33.54 60.64 6.05
C ALA A 786 -33.25 62.15 5.91
N GLU A 787 -32.45 62.72 6.81
CA GLU A 787 -32.02 64.12 6.71
C GLU A 787 -31.13 64.35 5.48
N MET A 788 -30.15 63.46 5.25
CA MET A 788 -29.27 63.54 4.09
C MET A 788 -30.05 63.39 2.78
N LEU A 789 -31.01 62.47 2.71
CA LEU A 789 -31.91 62.31 1.56
C LEU A 789 -32.66 63.58 1.23
N ARG A 790 -33.19 64.26 2.25
CA ARG A 790 -33.89 65.54 2.08
C ARG A 790 -32.97 66.61 1.48
N GLN A 791 -31.75 66.75 2.02
CA GLN A 791 -30.78 67.72 1.51
C GLN A 791 -30.35 67.42 0.06
N ILE A 792 -30.15 66.14 -0.27
CA ILE A 792 -29.81 65.72 -1.63
C ILE A 792 -30.97 66.02 -2.58
N LEU A 793 -32.20 65.71 -2.19
CA LEU A 793 -33.40 65.98 -2.97
C LEU A 793 -33.53 67.49 -3.27
N ASP A 794 -33.35 68.34 -2.27
CA ASP A 794 -33.37 69.81 -2.45
C ASP A 794 -32.32 70.28 -3.47
N ASN A 795 -31.08 69.79 -3.35
CA ASN A 795 -30.01 70.13 -4.28
C ASN A 795 -30.28 69.63 -5.70
N LEU A 796 -30.88 68.45 -5.84
CA LEU A 796 -31.21 67.86 -7.14
C LEU A 796 -32.36 68.60 -7.83
N ILE A 797 -33.35 69.07 -7.06
CA ILE A 797 -34.42 69.94 -7.55
C ILE A 797 -33.84 71.26 -8.07
N VAL A 798 -32.93 71.88 -7.33
CA VAL A 798 -32.24 73.11 -7.77
C VAL A 798 -31.45 72.87 -9.06
N TYR A 799 -30.68 71.78 -9.13
CA TYR A 799 -29.95 71.39 -10.33
C TYR A 799 -30.91 71.20 -11.54
N SER A 800 -32.05 70.54 -11.34
CA SER A 800 -33.04 70.29 -12.38
C SER A 800 -33.59 71.60 -12.97
N PHE A 801 -33.98 72.56 -12.12
CA PHE A 801 -34.45 73.87 -12.57
C PHE A 801 -33.36 74.67 -13.30
N ASP A 802 -32.12 74.68 -12.79
CA ASP A 802 -31.00 75.36 -13.46
C ASP A 802 -30.68 74.73 -14.83
N GLN A 803 -30.75 73.39 -14.94
CA GLN A 803 -30.52 72.66 -16.18
C GLN A 803 -31.63 72.90 -17.20
N GLU A 804 -32.90 72.95 -16.76
CA GLU A 804 -34.04 73.30 -17.61
C GLU A 804 -33.94 74.76 -18.11
N GLU A 805 -33.60 75.71 -17.24
CA GLU A 805 -33.39 77.10 -17.63
C GLU A 805 -32.26 77.22 -18.66
N LEU A 806 -31.16 76.49 -18.47
CA LEU A 806 -30.04 76.48 -19.39
C LEU A 806 -30.39 75.80 -20.73
N MET A 807 -31.16 74.71 -20.71
CA MET A 807 -31.67 74.04 -21.90
C MET A 807 -32.49 75.00 -22.76
N ASN A 808 -33.43 75.72 -22.14
CA ASN A 808 -34.25 76.73 -22.82
C ASN A 808 -33.39 77.87 -23.42
N LYS A 809 -32.27 78.24 -22.77
CA LYS A 809 -31.32 79.23 -23.29
C LYS A 809 -30.57 78.72 -24.52
N PHE A 810 -30.23 77.43 -24.61
CA PHE A 810 -29.58 76.83 -25.78
C PHE A 810 -30.56 76.54 -26.92
N GLU A 811 -31.81 76.14 -26.62
CA GLU A 811 -32.87 75.93 -27.62
C GLU A 811 -33.18 77.21 -28.41
N ASN A 812 -33.08 78.37 -27.74
CA ASN A 812 -33.31 79.69 -28.34
C ASN A 812 -32.00 80.38 -28.80
N ALA A 813 -30.84 79.72 -28.71
CA ALA A 813 -29.55 80.29 -29.10
C ALA A 813 -29.10 79.84 -30.51
N ASP A 814 -28.42 80.73 -31.21
CA ASP A 814 -27.66 80.43 -32.43
C ASP A 814 -26.15 80.45 -32.12
N ASN A 815 -25.33 79.85 -32.97
CA ASN A 815 -23.86 79.77 -32.82
C ASN A 815 -23.18 81.15 -32.72
N ASN A 816 -23.86 82.22 -33.16
CA ASN A 816 -23.39 83.61 -33.08
C ASN A 816 -23.87 84.36 -31.83
N ASN A 817 -24.56 83.71 -30.89
CA ASN A 817 -25.08 84.36 -29.69
C ASN A 817 -23.92 84.80 -28.77
N PRO A 818 -23.82 86.08 -28.37
CA PRO A 818 -22.77 86.56 -27.46
C PRO A 818 -22.71 85.82 -26.12
N ASN A 819 -23.82 85.21 -25.69
CA ASN A 819 -23.91 84.46 -24.44
C ASN A 819 -23.56 82.97 -24.59
N TYR A 820 -23.22 82.47 -25.79
CA TYR A 820 -22.94 81.04 -26.02
C TYR A 820 -21.84 80.51 -25.11
N SER A 821 -20.70 81.21 -25.02
CA SER A 821 -19.59 80.84 -24.13
C SER A 821 -19.96 80.91 -22.65
N LYS A 822 -20.84 81.85 -22.26
CA LYS A 822 -21.35 81.96 -20.89
C LYS A 822 -22.27 80.78 -20.54
N ASN A 823 -23.14 80.39 -21.46
CA ASN A 823 -24.02 79.24 -21.29
C ASN A 823 -23.23 77.92 -21.26
N LEU A 824 -22.18 77.79 -22.09
CA LEU A 824 -21.28 76.63 -22.05
C LEU A 824 -20.55 76.53 -20.71
N LYS A 825 -20.05 77.66 -20.19
CA LYS A 825 -19.47 77.72 -18.84
C LYS A 825 -20.49 77.29 -17.78
N LYS A 826 -21.73 77.77 -17.85
CA LYS A 826 -22.80 77.38 -16.92
C LYS A 826 -23.15 75.89 -17.04
N GLN A 827 -23.10 75.28 -18.24
CA GLN A 827 -23.27 73.82 -18.40
C GLN A 827 -22.16 73.05 -17.69
N HIS A 828 -20.92 73.55 -17.76
CA HIS A 828 -19.80 72.97 -17.05
C HIS A 828 -19.92 73.16 -15.53
N GLU A 829 -20.33 74.34 -15.05
CA GLU A 829 -20.62 74.58 -13.63
C GLU A 829 -21.73 73.64 -13.13
N LEU A 830 -22.77 73.38 -13.92
CA LEU A 830 -23.82 72.41 -13.55
C LEU A 830 -23.30 70.97 -13.49
N ARG A 831 -22.36 70.61 -14.37
CA ARG A 831 -21.64 69.33 -14.28
C ARG A 831 -20.90 69.19 -12.96
N GLU A 832 -20.14 70.22 -12.55
CA GLU A 832 -19.40 70.24 -11.29
C GLU A 832 -20.34 70.22 -10.08
N LEU A 833 -21.44 70.97 -10.11
CA LEU A 833 -22.45 70.94 -9.04
C LEU A 833 -23.10 69.57 -8.89
N PHE A 834 -23.37 68.89 -10.01
CA PHE A 834 -23.90 67.53 -9.98
C PHE A 834 -22.89 66.52 -9.42
N GLU A 835 -21.59 66.78 -9.50
CA GLU A 835 -20.55 65.98 -8.85
C GLU A 835 -20.70 65.94 -7.32
N HIS A 836 -21.10 67.06 -6.70
CA HIS A 836 -21.41 67.08 -5.27
C HIS A 836 -22.68 66.33 -4.91
N VAL A 837 -23.70 66.37 -5.78
CA VAL A 837 -24.94 65.61 -5.62
C VAL A 837 -24.65 64.11 -5.74
N ASP A 838 -23.83 63.74 -6.71
CA ASP A 838 -23.33 62.39 -6.93
C ASP A 838 -22.54 61.87 -5.72
N ASP A 839 -21.54 62.59 -5.22
CA ASP A 839 -20.77 62.18 -4.05
C ASP A 839 -21.66 61.94 -2.81
N SER A 840 -22.65 62.80 -2.62
CA SER A 840 -23.62 62.70 -1.53
C SER A 840 -24.52 61.48 -1.70
N LEU A 841 -25.05 61.26 -2.91
CA LEU A 841 -25.86 60.10 -3.26
C LEU A 841 -25.08 58.79 -3.17
N PHE A 842 -23.82 58.80 -3.59
CA PHE A 842 -22.94 57.67 -3.49
C PHE A 842 -22.66 57.37 -2.01
N SER A 843 -22.33 58.37 -1.19
CA SER A 843 -22.15 58.17 0.26
C SER A 843 -23.39 57.59 0.93
N LEU A 844 -24.58 58.06 0.54
CA LEU A 844 -25.84 57.53 1.03
C LEU A 844 -26.09 56.09 0.55
N SER A 845 -25.81 55.79 -0.72
CA SER A 845 -25.95 54.44 -1.29
C SER A 845 -25.03 53.40 -0.64
N LEU A 846 -23.92 53.83 -0.04
CA LEU A 846 -23.03 52.97 0.76
C LEU A 846 -23.65 52.61 2.12
N ARG A 847 -24.57 53.45 2.64
CA ARG A 847 -25.30 53.21 3.89
C ARG A 847 -26.62 52.48 3.66
N ARG A 848 -27.26 52.74 2.52
CA ARG A 848 -28.54 52.15 2.11
C ARG A 848 -28.39 51.40 0.78
N PRO A 849 -28.15 50.08 0.82
CA PRO A 849 -28.04 49.26 -0.38
C PRO A 849 -29.27 49.33 -1.29
N GLU A 850 -30.46 49.44 -0.69
CA GLU A 850 -31.77 49.38 -1.37
C GLU A 850 -31.94 50.42 -2.46
N ILE A 851 -31.37 51.62 -2.25
CA ILE A 851 -31.52 52.76 -3.14
C ILE A 851 -30.44 52.82 -4.25
N SER A 852 -29.40 51.98 -4.16
CA SER A 852 -28.14 52.14 -4.87
C SER A 852 -28.20 51.99 -6.41
N GLU A 853 -28.98 51.05 -6.95
CA GLU A 853 -28.90 50.70 -8.38
C GLU A 853 -29.53 51.75 -9.29
N ASN A 854 -30.76 52.14 -8.98
CA ASN A 854 -31.48 53.16 -9.73
C ASN A 854 -30.77 54.51 -9.64
N ILE A 855 -30.21 54.82 -8.46
CA ILE A 855 -29.37 56.00 -8.25
C ILE A 855 -28.13 55.97 -9.16
N ASN A 856 -27.33 54.90 -9.12
CA ASN A 856 -26.11 54.80 -9.94
C ASN A 856 -26.41 54.90 -11.44
N LYS A 857 -27.47 54.23 -11.91
CA LYS A 857 -27.86 54.27 -13.32
C LYS A 857 -28.23 55.69 -13.75
N ASN A 858 -29.09 56.36 -12.99
CA ASN A 858 -29.56 57.70 -13.32
C ASN A 858 -28.43 58.74 -13.19
N ILE A 859 -27.55 58.64 -12.19
CA ILE A 859 -26.35 59.47 -12.07
C ILE A 859 -25.45 59.32 -13.31
N THR A 860 -25.19 58.08 -13.72
CA THR A 860 -24.36 57.82 -14.90
C THR A 860 -25.03 58.32 -16.18
N ASP A 861 -26.36 58.24 -16.27
CA ASP A 861 -27.13 58.83 -17.37
C ASP A 861 -27.04 60.36 -17.37
N VAL A 862 -27.09 61.02 -16.19
CA VAL A 862 -26.88 62.46 -16.08
C VAL A 862 -25.48 62.84 -16.56
N PHE A 863 -24.41 62.24 -16.03
CA PHE A 863 -23.04 62.56 -16.47
C PHE A 863 -22.80 62.31 -17.95
N TYR A 864 -23.24 61.15 -18.45
CA TYR A 864 -23.08 60.81 -19.87
C TYR A 864 -23.74 61.86 -20.76
N ASN A 865 -24.95 62.30 -20.42
CA ASN A 865 -25.70 63.25 -21.22
C ASN A 865 -25.22 64.71 -21.03
N ILE A 866 -24.74 65.09 -19.84
CA ILE A 866 -24.07 66.39 -19.63
C ILE A 866 -22.77 66.44 -20.44
N ASP A 867 -21.92 65.42 -20.35
CA ASP A 867 -20.65 65.37 -21.07
C ASP A 867 -20.89 65.37 -22.59
N LYS A 868 -21.91 64.65 -23.07
CA LYS A 868 -22.34 64.72 -24.47
C LYS A 868 -22.88 66.09 -24.86
N SER A 869 -23.63 66.75 -23.99
CA SER A 869 -24.08 68.12 -24.25
C SER A 869 -22.90 69.07 -24.42
N LEU A 870 -21.88 68.97 -23.56
CA LEU A 870 -20.65 69.76 -23.65
C LEU A 870 -19.86 69.45 -24.94
N GLU A 871 -19.74 68.17 -25.32
CA GLU A 871 -19.11 67.74 -26.58
C GLU A 871 -19.86 68.34 -27.79
N TYR A 872 -21.19 68.18 -27.85
CA TYR A 872 -22.01 68.72 -28.93
C TYR A 872 -22.00 70.25 -28.99
N PHE A 873 -22.05 70.95 -27.86
CA PHE A 873 -21.95 72.41 -27.85
C PHE A 873 -20.54 72.89 -28.25
N ALA A 874 -19.48 72.19 -27.84
CA ALA A 874 -18.13 72.50 -28.32
C ALA A 874 -17.99 72.32 -29.84
N GLU A 875 -18.73 71.37 -30.42
CA GLU A 875 -18.80 71.11 -31.87
C GLU A 875 -19.85 71.95 -32.62
N ASN A 876 -20.52 72.91 -31.94
CA ASN A 876 -21.61 73.73 -32.50
C ASN A 876 -22.85 72.94 -32.98
N GLN A 877 -23.08 71.74 -32.43
CA GLN A 877 -24.23 70.88 -32.67
C GLN A 877 -25.35 71.16 -31.66
N ILE A 878 -25.99 72.33 -31.75
CA ILE A 878 -26.95 72.82 -30.74
C ILE A 878 -28.13 71.85 -30.53
N TYR A 879 -28.76 71.35 -31.60
CA TYR A 879 -29.93 70.46 -31.48
C TYR A 879 -29.60 69.14 -30.75
N GLN A 880 -28.46 68.52 -31.05
CA GLN A 880 -28.00 67.31 -30.35
C GLN A 880 -27.60 67.60 -28.91
N GLY A 881 -26.99 68.78 -28.67
CA GLY A 881 -26.64 69.24 -27.33
C GLY A 881 -27.87 69.45 -26.45
N VAL A 882 -28.90 70.15 -26.95
CA VAL A 882 -30.19 70.36 -26.26
C VAL A 882 -30.90 69.03 -26.01
N GLY A 883 -30.91 68.11 -26.98
CA GLY A 883 -31.45 66.77 -26.77
C GLY A 883 -30.72 66.00 -25.65
N SER A 884 -29.40 66.16 -25.55
CA SER A 884 -28.63 65.58 -24.45
C SER A 884 -28.93 66.27 -23.11
N GLN A 885 -29.08 67.59 -23.07
CA GLN A 885 -29.53 68.30 -21.87
C GLN A 885 -30.91 67.81 -21.40
N GLN A 886 -31.83 67.54 -22.33
CA GLN A 886 -33.15 67.00 -22.02
C GLN A 886 -33.04 65.61 -21.36
N TYR A 887 -32.19 64.72 -21.87
CA TYR A 887 -31.95 63.42 -21.25
C TYR A 887 -31.30 63.54 -19.86
N ALA A 888 -30.38 64.49 -19.67
CA ALA A 888 -29.81 64.78 -18.35
C ALA A 888 -30.88 65.29 -17.37
N LEU A 889 -31.78 66.15 -17.83
CA LEU A 889 -32.93 66.65 -17.05
C LEU A 889 -33.89 65.51 -16.67
N THR A 890 -34.23 64.64 -17.63
CA THR A 890 -35.08 63.46 -17.37
C THR A 890 -34.46 62.56 -16.30
N ALA A 891 -33.19 62.21 -16.43
CA ALA A 891 -32.50 61.35 -15.46
C ALA A 891 -32.41 62.00 -14.06
N ALA A 892 -32.19 63.31 -13.98
CA ALA A 892 -32.19 64.05 -12.71
C ALA A 892 -33.59 64.08 -12.06
N ASN A 893 -34.66 64.22 -12.84
CA ASN A 893 -36.04 64.21 -12.33
C ASN A 893 -36.48 62.81 -11.88
N GLU A 894 -36.10 61.77 -12.63
CA GLU A 894 -36.33 60.37 -12.21
C GLU A 894 -35.61 60.07 -10.89
N LEU A 895 -34.39 60.57 -10.75
CA LEU A 895 -33.63 60.47 -9.51
C LEU A 895 -34.32 61.22 -8.36
N ALA A 896 -34.83 62.43 -8.58
CA ALA A 896 -35.56 63.19 -7.56
C ALA A 896 -36.84 62.48 -7.12
N SER A 897 -37.62 61.95 -8.07
CA SER A 897 -38.83 61.16 -7.76
C SER A 897 -38.49 59.94 -6.91
N PHE A 898 -37.46 59.19 -7.30
CA PHE A 898 -37.04 58.00 -6.57
C PHE A 898 -36.56 58.31 -5.14
N LEU A 899 -35.80 59.40 -4.96
CA LEU A 899 -35.33 59.81 -3.64
C LEU A 899 -36.48 60.30 -2.75
N SER A 900 -37.50 60.93 -3.33
CA SER A 900 -38.73 61.28 -2.63
C SER A 900 -39.44 60.03 -2.10
N ASP A 901 -39.65 59.03 -2.96
CA ASP A 901 -40.28 57.76 -2.56
C ASP A 901 -39.45 57.05 -1.47
N ALA A 902 -38.13 57.04 -1.60
CA ALA A 902 -37.23 56.46 -0.60
C ALA A 902 -37.30 57.21 0.75
N LEU A 903 -37.38 58.54 0.72
CA LEU A 903 -37.52 59.37 1.90
C LEU A 903 -38.86 59.13 2.61
N ASP A 904 -39.96 58.99 1.85
CA ASP A 904 -41.29 58.69 2.39
C ASP A 904 -41.30 57.31 3.08
N ASN A 905 -40.73 56.28 2.45
CA ASN A 905 -40.58 54.95 3.06
C ASN A 905 -39.78 54.98 4.37
N LEU A 906 -38.71 55.77 4.44
CA LEU A 906 -37.92 55.92 5.67
C LEU A 906 -38.67 56.65 6.78
N GLN A 907 -39.49 57.65 6.44
CA GLN A 907 -40.33 58.35 7.39
C GLN A 907 -41.46 57.46 7.92
N GLU A 908 -42.04 56.60 7.08
CA GLU A 908 -43.02 55.59 7.50
C GLU A 908 -42.44 54.54 8.47
N ASN A 909 -41.20 54.09 8.22
CA ASN A 909 -40.47 53.17 9.11
C ASN A 909 -40.13 53.80 10.47
N LEU A 910 -39.83 55.11 10.52
CA LEU A 910 -39.66 55.85 11.77
C LEU A 910 -41.00 56.04 12.53
N GLY A 911 -42.11 56.18 11.79
CA GLY A 911 -43.45 56.32 12.36
C GLY A 911 -44.05 55.05 12.98
N SER A 912 -43.47 53.88 12.70
CA SER A 912 -43.96 52.57 13.16
C SER A 912 -43.11 51.92 14.28
N GLY A 913 -41.96 52.51 14.63
CA GLY A 913 -41.04 52.03 15.68
C GLY A 913 -41.43 52.31 17.14
N GLN A 914 -42.57 52.97 17.41
CA GLN A 914 -43.06 53.22 18.78
C GLN A 914 -44.28 52.36 19.15
N GLY A 915 -44.65 51.38 18.32
CA GLY A 915 -45.79 50.50 18.59
C GLY A 915 -45.64 49.12 17.96
N GLY A 916 -45.11 48.17 18.72
CA GLY A 916 -45.30 46.74 18.47
C GLY A 916 -44.03 45.89 18.43
N GLY A 917 -43.71 45.22 19.55
CA GLY A 917 -42.69 44.17 19.64
C GLY A 917 -42.24 43.97 21.09
N GLY A 918 -42.74 42.94 21.76
CA GLY A 918 -42.61 42.76 23.21
C GLY A 918 -41.20 42.39 23.69
N GLN A 919 -40.67 43.20 24.61
CA GLN A 919 -39.83 42.73 25.72
C GLN A 919 -40.60 43.03 27.02
N ASP A 920 -40.93 41.99 27.78
CA ASP A 920 -41.56 42.13 29.10
C ASP A 920 -40.56 42.76 30.08
N PHE A 921 -40.72 44.06 30.34
CA PHE A 921 -40.03 44.74 31.45
C PHE A 921 -40.43 44.10 32.78
N GLN A 922 -39.45 43.73 33.61
CA GLN A 922 -39.71 43.09 34.90
C GLN A 922 -39.84 44.14 36.03
N LEU A 923 -40.46 43.75 37.15
CA LEU A 923 -40.65 44.63 38.31
C LEU A 923 -39.33 45.22 38.87
N PRO A 924 -38.18 44.51 38.84
CA PRO A 924 -36.89 45.10 39.20
C PRO A 924 -36.47 46.27 38.29
N ASP A 925 -36.76 46.21 37.00
CA ASP A 925 -36.40 47.25 36.02
C ASP A 925 -37.25 48.51 36.25
N ILE A 926 -38.53 48.34 36.61
CA ILE A 926 -39.44 49.44 37.00
C ILE A 926 -38.93 50.12 38.28
N ILE A 927 -38.44 49.36 39.27
CA ILE A 927 -37.91 49.91 40.52
C ILE A 927 -36.62 50.69 40.29
N GLN A 928 -35.72 50.17 39.47
CA GLN A 928 -34.46 50.83 39.16
C GLN A 928 -34.68 52.12 38.38
N SER A 929 -35.56 52.08 37.37
CA SER A 929 -35.96 53.28 36.62
C SER A 929 -36.67 54.31 37.52
N GLN A 930 -37.51 53.86 38.45
CA GLN A 930 -38.15 54.74 39.44
C GLN A 930 -37.13 55.36 40.40
N GLU A 931 -36.05 54.66 40.73
CA GLU A 931 -34.96 55.19 41.55
C GLU A 931 -34.14 56.25 40.82
N GLU A 932 -33.84 56.03 39.54
CA GLU A 932 -33.18 57.02 38.68
C GLU A 932 -34.04 58.29 38.54
N LEU A 933 -35.37 58.14 38.37
CA LEU A 933 -36.30 59.28 38.38
C LEU A 933 -36.29 60.06 39.70
N ASN A 934 -36.24 59.36 40.84
CA ASN A 934 -36.15 60.04 42.13
C ASN A 934 -34.85 60.84 42.26
N GLN A 935 -33.73 60.30 41.76
CA GLN A 935 -32.44 60.98 41.75
C GLN A 935 -32.44 62.20 40.82
N LEU A 936 -33.03 62.09 39.62
CA LEU A 936 -33.19 63.20 38.68
C LEU A 936 -34.08 64.31 39.25
N MET A 937 -35.18 63.94 39.91
CA MET A 937 -36.06 64.90 40.60
C MET A 937 -35.33 65.60 41.76
N GLN A 938 -34.49 64.87 42.50
CA GLN A 938 -33.68 65.40 43.59
C GLN A 938 -32.55 66.33 43.08
N GLN A 939 -31.95 66.01 41.93
CA GLN A 939 -30.96 66.87 41.26
C GLN A 939 -31.61 68.15 40.71
N GLY A 940 -32.78 68.07 40.09
CA GLY A 940 -33.54 69.24 39.62
C GLY A 940 -33.98 70.15 40.77
N MET A 941 -34.31 69.59 41.94
CA MET A 941 -34.56 70.35 43.17
C MET A 941 -33.31 71.03 43.74
N GLN A 942 -32.13 70.40 43.68
CA GLN A 942 -30.86 70.99 44.11
C GLN A 942 -30.40 72.12 43.17
N GLN A 943 -30.66 72.00 41.87
CA GLN A 943 -30.43 73.10 40.91
C GLN A 943 -31.39 74.28 41.13
N GLY A 944 -32.59 74.05 41.68
CA GLY A 944 -33.55 75.10 42.06
C GLY A 944 -33.31 75.78 43.43
N GLN A 945 -32.52 75.18 44.33
CA GLN A 945 -32.11 75.77 45.62
C GLN A 945 -30.58 75.91 45.70
N GLY A 946 -30.03 76.86 44.96
CA GLY A 946 -28.57 76.97 44.86
C GLY A 946 -28.03 78.32 44.40
N GLN A 947 -28.53 79.45 44.92
CA GLN A 947 -27.72 80.67 44.99
C GLN A 947 -27.95 81.40 46.33
N LYS A 948 -27.20 80.99 47.34
CA LYS A 948 -26.57 81.96 48.25
C LYS A 948 -25.15 82.17 47.75
N PRO A 949 -24.69 83.43 47.58
CA PRO A 949 -23.34 83.70 47.12
C PRO A 949 -22.35 83.45 48.26
N GLU A 950 -21.35 82.60 48.02
CA GLU A 950 -20.09 82.66 48.76
C GLU A 950 -19.29 83.85 48.21
N GLU A 951 -19.35 84.98 48.91
CA GLU A 951 -18.29 85.97 48.86
C GLU A 951 -17.27 85.71 49.97
N GLN A 952 -16.02 85.99 49.62
CA GLN A 952 -14.82 85.89 50.43
C GLN A 952 -14.92 86.64 51.76
N GLN A 953 -14.13 86.15 52.73
CA GLN A 953 -13.72 86.74 54.00
C GLN A 953 -13.98 88.26 54.20
N GLY A 954 -14.62 88.61 55.33
CA GLY A 954 -14.38 89.89 56.01
C GLY A 954 -15.57 90.49 56.79
N GLU A 955 -15.54 90.32 58.12
CA GLU A 955 -16.12 91.18 59.19
C GLU A 955 -17.60 91.64 59.19
N GLY A 956 -18.33 91.32 60.29
CA GLY A 956 -19.22 92.30 60.96
C GLY A 956 -20.73 92.01 61.10
N GLN A 957 -21.13 91.53 62.28
CA GLN A 957 -22.34 91.87 63.10
C GLN A 957 -23.81 91.91 62.56
N GLN A 958 -24.64 91.10 63.24
CA GLN A 958 -25.99 91.35 63.84
C GLN A 958 -27.26 91.68 63.01
N SER A 959 -28.17 90.69 62.99
CA SER A 959 -29.52 90.62 63.63
C SER A 959 -30.76 91.40 63.11
N GLU A 960 -31.90 90.66 63.16
CA GLU A 960 -33.33 91.03 63.17
C GLU A 960 -33.95 91.59 61.86
N GLY A 961 -35.18 91.27 61.42
CA GLY A 961 -36.30 90.48 61.95
C GLY A 961 -37.59 90.81 61.16
N ASN A 962 -38.56 89.89 61.23
CA ASN A 962 -40.02 90.09 61.13
C ASN A 962 -40.79 90.31 59.81
N ASN A 963 -41.65 89.29 59.56
CA ASN A 963 -43.12 89.30 59.52
C ASN A 963 -43.96 89.73 58.30
N GLU A 964 -44.87 88.77 58.00
CA GLU A 964 -46.32 88.86 57.77
C GLU A 964 -46.86 89.37 56.43
N GLY A 965 -47.78 88.55 55.87
CA GLY A 965 -49.16 89.05 55.77
C GLY A 965 -49.83 88.99 54.39
N ASP A 966 -50.36 87.81 54.07
CA ASP A 966 -51.78 87.57 53.76
C ASP A 966 -52.46 88.07 52.44
N SER A 967 -53.07 87.06 51.78
CA SER A 967 -54.43 87.01 51.24
C SER A 967 -54.89 87.81 49.98
N LYS A 968 -55.31 86.98 48.99
CA LYS A 968 -56.67 86.86 48.40
C LYS A 968 -57.04 87.53 47.06
N SER A 969 -57.42 86.61 46.16
CA SER A 969 -58.68 86.51 45.38
C SER A 969 -58.93 87.42 44.15
N ASP A 970 -58.86 86.74 43.00
CA ASP A 970 -60.00 86.35 42.14
C ASP A 970 -60.65 87.37 41.16
N GLY A 971 -60.94 86.88 39.95
CA GLY A 971 -62.02 87.37 39.10
C GLY A 971 -61.71 87.93 37.70
N GLY A 972 -61.82 87.08 36.67
CA GLY A 972 -62.83 87.33 35.61
C GLY A 972 -62.44 87.85 34.20
N LYS A 973 -62.58 86.95 33.22
CA LYS A 973 -63.28 87.04 31.89
C LYS A 973 -62.74 87.87 30.69
N GLN A 974 -62.43 87.08 29.64
CA GLN A 974 -62.94 87.06 28.25
C GLN A 974 -62.53 88.06 27.13
N LYS A 975 -61.98 87.43 26.06
CA LYS A 975 -62.26 87.50 24.59
C LYS A 975 -61.45 88.44 23.66
N ASN A 976 -60.78 87.77 22.68
CA ASN A 976 -60.64 87.98 21.21
C ASN A 976 -60.56 89.41 20.65
N GLN A 977 -59.75 89.78 19.63
CA GLN A 977 -59.31 89.09 18.41
C GLN A 977 -58.21 89.94 17.71
N ASN A 978 -57.32 89.30 16.93
CA ASN A 978 -56.51 89.73 15.76
C ASN A 978 -56.34 91.24 15.42
N ASN A 979 -55.18 91.77 14.99
CA ASN A 979 -54.35 91.35 13.84
C ASN A 979 -53.07 92.24 13.75
N GLY A 980 -51.94 91.73 13.21
CA GLY A 980 -51.05 92.54 12.34
C GLY A 980 -49.59 92.85 12.78
N LYS A 981 -48.67 92.01 12.27
CA LYS A 981 -47.35 92.28 11.62
C LYS A 981 -46.19 93.08 12.30
N GLU A 982 -45.03 92.44 12.09
CA GLU A 982 -43.67 92.94 11.78
C GLU A 982 -42.62 93.18 12.89
N LYS A 983 -41.70 92.20 12.95
CA LYS A 983 -40.22 92.24 13.02
C LYS A 983 -39.50 93.29 13.88
N GLY A 984 -38.62 92.79 14.76
CA GLY A 984 -37.36 93.46 15.12
C GLY A 984 -36.79 93.07 16.49
N GLU A 985 -35.90 92.07 16.48
CA GLU A 985 -34.79 91.72 17.39
C GLU A 985 -34.69 92.25 18.84
N GLY A 986 -34.36 91.32 19.75
CA GLY A 986 -33.74 91.60 21.04
C GLY A 986 -33.65 90.35 21.93
N LYS A 987 -32.57 89.56 21.78
CA LYS A 987 -32.16 88.49 22.72
C LYS A 987 -31.77 89.10 24.07
N GLU A 988 -32.26 88.55 25.18
CA GLU A 988 -31.47 87.76 26.14
C GLU A 988 -32.29 87.43 27.40
N SER A 989 -31.96 86.26 27.99
CA SER A 989 -32.44 85.71 29.27
C SER A 989 -33.77 84.95 29.26
N SER A 990 -33.76 83.72 28.71
CA SER A 990 -34.73 82.68 29.12
C SER A 990 -34.20 81.23 29.03
N ASP A 991 -32.89 81.00 28.92
CA ASP A 991 -32.34 79.63 28.70
C ASP A 991 -32.48 78.69 29.92
N ASN A 992 -32.51 79.20 31.16
CA ASN A 992 -32.63 78.34 32.33
C ASN A 992 -34.06 77.84 32.61
N SER A 993 -35.09 78.51 32.09
CA SER A 993 -36.49 78.10 32.29
C SER A 993 -36.94 77.04 31.29
N GLU A 994 -36.45 77.09 30.05
CA GLU A 994 -36.75 76.07 29.04
C GLU A 994 -36.07 74.73 29.36
N GLN A 995 -34.81 74.74 29.77
CA GLN A 995 -34.11 73.51 30.17
C GLN A 995 -34.75 72.82 31.40
N MET A 996 -35.18 73.60 32.41
CA MET A 996 -35.88 73.05 33.58
C MET A 996 -37.27 72.52 33.24
N SER A 997 -38.00 73.18 32.31
CA SER A 997 -39.32 72.73 31.88
C SER A 997 -39.24 71.50 30.97
N GLU A 998 -38.19 71.38 30.17
CA GLU A 998 -37.93 70.22 29.30
C GLU A 998 -37.54 69.00 30.15
N GLN A 999 -36.63 69.17 31.11
CA GLN A 999 -36.26 68.11 32.07
C GLN A 999 -37.45 67.63 32.92
N LEU A 1000 -38.28 68.56 33.42
CA LEU A 1000 -39.48 68.21 34.19
C LEU A 1000 -40.50 67.43 33.35
N TYR A 1001 -40.68 67.83 32.09
CA TYR A 1001 -41.58 67.16 31.16
C TYR A 1001 -41.06 65.77 30.75
N GLU A 1002 -39.74 65.61 30.66
CA GLU A 1002 -39.09 64.32 30.43
C GLU A 1002 -39.28 63.37 31.63
N ILE A 1003 -39.09 63.85 32.86
CA ILE A 1003 -39.38 63.11 34.10
C ILE A 1003 -40.86 62.69 34.16
N TYR A 1004 -41.78 63.58 33.79
CA TYR A 1004 -43.21 63.27 33.70
C TYR A 1004 -43.49 62.15 32.68
N LYS A 1005 -42.95 62.24 31.46
CA LYS A 1005 -43.12 61.21 30.42
C LYS A 1005 -42.58 59.85 30.86
N GLN A 1006 -41.40 59.84 31.49
CA GLN A 1006 -40.80 58.62 32.01
C GLN A 1006 -41.62 58.04 33.18
N GLN A 1007 -42.12 58.87 34.10
CA GLN A 1007 -43.00 58.44 35.19
C GLN A 1007 -44.32 57.82 34.67
N GLN A 1008 -44.91 58.42 33.64
CA GLN A 1008 -46.11 57.93 32.97
C GLN A 1008 -45.86 56.59 32.26
N LEU A 1009 -44.71 56.44 31.61
CA LEU A 1009 -44.29 55.19 30.98
C LEU A 1009 -44.16 54.07 32.04
N LEU A 1010 -43.55 54.36 33.19
CA LEU A 1010 -43.43 53.40 34.30
C LEU A 1010 -44.79 52.99 34.87
N ARG A 1011 -45.76 53.92 34.97
CA ARG A 1011 -47.12 53.58 35.39
C ARG A 1011 -47.77 52.61 34.40
N GLN A 1012 -47.68 52.90 33.11
CA GLN A 1012 -48.25 52.04 32.06
C GLN A 1012 -47.60 50.64 32.05
N MET A 1013 -46.29 50.56 32.25
CA MET A 1013 -45.58 49.29 32.40
C MET A 1013 -46.07 48.50 33.62
N LEU A 1014 -46.25 49.15 34.77
CA LEU A 1014 -46.75 48.52 35.99
C LEU A 1014 -48.22 48.09 35.86
N GLU A 1015 -49.08 48.90 35.23
CA GLU A 1015 -50.48 48.56 34.94
C GLU A 1015 -50.57 47.30 34.07
N LYS A 1016 -49.77 47.24 33.00
CA LYS A 1016 -49.71 46.10 32.09
C LYS A 1016 -49.24 44.83 32.82
N GLN A 1017 -48.22 44.95 33.67
CA GLN A 1017 -47.72 43.83 34.48
C GLN A 1017 -48.73 43.34 35.52
N ILE A 1018 -49.61 44.21 36.02
CA ILE A 1018 -50.70 43.86 36.93
C ILE A 1018 -51.84 43.16 36.17
N GLU A 1019 -52.16 43.61 34.95
CA GLU A 1019 -53.16 42.96 34.10
C GLU A 1019 -52.78 41.54 33.71
N ASP A 1020 -51.51 41.30 33.37
CA ASP A 1020 -50.99 39.96 33.07
C ASP A 1020 -51.02 38.99 34.28
N LYS A 1021 -51.14 39.51 35.51
CA LYS A 1021 -51.18 38.72 36.76
C LYS A 1021 -52.57 38.57 37.39
N LYS A 1022 -53.64 39.15 36.81
CA LYS A 1022 -55.03 39.12 37.36
C LYS A 1022 -55.67 37.73 37.53
N GLY A 1023 -54.99 36.64 37.13
CA GLY A 1023 -55.47 35.26 37.28
C GLY A 1023 -55.21 34.58 38.63
N ARG A 1024 -54.44 35.19 39.56
CA ARG A 1024 -54.14 34.61 40.89
C ARG A 1024 -54.52 35.63 41.96
N GLY A 1025 -55.60 35.34 42.70
CA GLY A 1025 -56.23 36.28 43.62
C GLY A 1025 -55.31 36.70 44.77
N GLU A 1026 -54.86 37.95 44.72
CA GLU A 1026 -54.74 38.93 45.82
C GLU A 1026 -54.06 40.21 45.28
N VAL A 1027 -54.84 41.07 44.61
CA VAL A 1027 -54.35 42.32 43.99
C VAL A 1027 -54.88 43.56 44.74
N GLY A 1028 -54.86 43.54 46.08
CA GLY A 1028 -55.34 44.66 46.88
C GLY A 1028 -54.35 45.84 46.96
N ASN A 1029 -53.04 45.58 46.83
CA ASN A 1029 -51.99 46.57 47.04
C ASN A 1029 -51.40 47.15 45.75
N ALA A 1030 -51.49 46.44 44.61
CA ALA A 1030 -50.86 46.87 43.35
C ALA A 1030 -51.65 47.98 42.62
N GLU A 1031 -52.99 47.95 42.64
CA GLU A 1031 -53.83 49.03 42.10
C GLU A 1031 -53.66 50.36 42.87
N ARG A 1032 -53.26 50.29 44.15
CA ARG A 1032 -52.94 51.49 44.94
C ARG A 1032 -51.65 52.15 44.48
N LEU A 1033 -50.67 51.38 43.99
CA LEU A 1033 -49.39 51.89 43.50
C LEU A 1033 -49.56 52.62 42.18
N VAL A 1034 -50.35 52.06 41.26
CA VAL A 1034 -50.72 52.71 39.99
C VAL A 1034 -51.40 54.06 40.26
N LYS A 1035 -52.34 54.12 41.21
CA LYS A 1035 -53.00 55.39 41.59
C LYS A 1035 -52.06 56.38 42.27
N GLU A 1036 -51.04 55.93 43.00
CA GLU A 1036 -50.01 56.83 43.53
C GLU A 1036 -49.07 57.34 42.42
N MET A 1037 -48.76 56.52 41.41
CA MET A 1037 -48.02 56.97 40.21
C MET A 1037 -48.79 58.03 39.43
N GLU A 1038 -50.10 57.86 39.26
CA GLU A 1038 -50.96 58.86 38.63
C GLU A 1038 -51.03 60.16 39.43
N LYS A 1039 -51.03 60.09 40.77
CA LYS A 1039 -50.93 61.30 41.61
C LYS A 1039 -49.57 61.98 41.50
N ILE A 1040 -48.48 61.21 41.41
CA ILE A 1040 -47.14 61.76 41.21
C ILE A 1040 -47.06 62.49 39.86
N GLU A 1041 -47.61 61.89 38.80
CA GLU A 1041 -47.71 62.50 37.47
C GLU A 1041 -48.47 63.84 37.51
N ASN A 1042 -49.62 63.88 38.19
CA ASN A 1042 -50.38 65.10 38.38
C ASN A 1042 -49.61 66.13 39.23
N ASP A 1043 -48.96 65.68 40.31
CA ASP A 1043 -48.15 66.55 41.18
C ASP A 1043 -46.93 67.11 40.43
N LEU A 1044 -46.34 66.37 39.48
CA LEU A 1044 -45.25 66.82 38.60
C LEU A 1044 -45.72 67.90 37.60
N LEU A 1045 -46.92 67.74 37.04
CA LEU A 1045 -47.51 68.75 36.14
C LEU A 1045 -48.00 70.01 36.85
N GLU A 1046 -48.56 69.86 38.05
CA GLU A 1046 -49.18 70.95 38.81
C GLU A 1046 -48.17 71.75 39.64
N TYR A 1047 -47.17 71.07 40.22
CA TYR A 1047 -46.23 71.68 41.17
C TYR A 1047 -44.75 71.59 40.78
N GLY A 1048 -44.42 70.91 39.67
CA GLY A 1048 -43.04 70.76 39.19
C GLY A 1048 -42.09 70.08 40.18
N PHE A 1049 -40.84 70.57 40.26
CA PHE A 1049 -39.83 70.08 41.21
C PHE A 1049 -40.21 70.48 42.65
N ASN A 1050 -40.93 69.59 43.35
CA ASN A 1050 -41.50 69.84 44.68
C ASN A 1050 -41.13 68.73 45.69
N GLU A 1051 -40.73 69.11 46.91
CA GLU A 1051 -40.38 68.22 48.03
C GLU A 1051 -41.48 67.17 48.29
N ARG A 1052 -42.74 67.59 48.22
CA ARG A 1052 -43.89 66.72 48.46
C ARG A 1052 -44.01 65.65 47.38
N THR A 1053 -43.75 66.01 46.13
CA THR A 1053 -43.72 65.08 44.99
C THR A 1053 -42.54 64.12 45.13
N LEU A 1054 -41.35 64.59 45.53
CA LEU A 1054 -40.19 63.73 45.82
C LEU A 1054 -40.48 62.69 46.89
N GLN A 1055 -41.12 63.11 47.98
CA GLN A 1055 -41.47 62.23 49.09
C GLN A 1055 -42.48 61.17 48.66
N ARG A 1056 -43.44 61.51 47.79
CA ARG A 1056 -44.35 60.52 47.19
C ARG A 1056 -43.61 59.55 46.28
N MET A 1057 -42.73 60.03 45.40
CA MET A 1057 -41.93 59.18 44.51
C MET A 1057 -40.99 58.23 45.29
N THR A 1058 -40.44 58.71 46.41
CA THR A 1058 -39.60 57.92 47.32
C THR A 1058 -40.42 56.87 48.08
N ASN A 1059 -41.62 57.24 48.53
CA ASN A 1059 -42.55 56.29 49.16
C ASN A 1059 -43.05 55.24 48.17
N LEU A 1060 -43.35 55.63 46.93
CA LEU A 1060 -43.70 54.72 45.84
C LEU A 1060 -42.60 53.69 45.61
N LYS A 1061 -41.33 54.12 45.51
CA LYS A 1061 -40.16 53.20 45.43
C LYS A 1061 -40.16 52.19 46.58
N HIS A 1062 -40.36 52.65 47.81
CA HIS A 1062 -40.40 51.76 48.98
C HIS A 1062 -41.55 50.74 48.90
N GLN A 1063 -42.71 51.12 48.37
CA GLN A 1063 -43.82 50.20 48.22
C GLN A 1063 -43.64 49.23 47.04
N LEU A 1064 -42.96 49.65 45.96
CA LEU A 1064 -42.56 48.76 44.86
C LEU A 1064 -41.49 47.75 45.31
N LEU A 1065 -40.55 48.15 46.18
CA LEU A 1065 -39.59 47.23 46.81
C LEU A 1065 -40.29 46.17 47.68
N LYS A 1066 -41.30 46.57 48.46
CA LYS A 1066 -42.14 45.62 49.20
C LYS A 1066 -42.93 44.68 48.29
N LEU A 1067 -43.38 45.17 47.13
CA LEU A 1067 -44.04 44.34 46.10
C LEU A 1067 -43.07 43.31 45.49
N LYS A 1068 -41.79 43.68 45.30
CA LYS A 1068 -40.72 42.78 44.82
C LYS A 1068 -40.39 41.68 45.82
N GLU A 1069 -40.21 42.00 47.11
CA GLU A 1069 -39.97 41.01 48.17
C GLU A 1069 -41.12 39.98 48.26
N ALA A 1070 -42.38 40.45 48.22
CA ALA A 1070 -43.55 39.56 48.22
C ALA A 1070 -43.64 38.66 46.97
N SER A 1071 -43.10 39.11 45.83
CA SER A 1071 -43.07 38.30 44.59
C SER A 1071 -41.99 37.21 44.59
N PHE A 1072 -40.92 37.40 45.37
CA PHE A 1072 -39.80 36.45 45.48
C PHE A 1072 -40.14 35.28 46.42
N GLU A 1073 -40.94 35.50 47.49
CA GLU A 1073 -41.37 34.43 48.41
C GLU A 1073 -42.34 33.41 47.77
N GLN A 1074 -42.99 33.74 46.64
CA GLN A 1074 -43.92 32.86 45.92
C GLN A 1074 -43.34 32.25 44.63
N GLY A 1075 -42.07 32.52 44.30
CA GLY A 1075 -41.51 32.33 42.97
C GLY A 1075 -40.28 31.42 42.89
N GLU A 1076 -40.21 30.32 43.65
CA GLU A 1076 -39.25 29.26 43.27
C GLU A 1076 -39.78 28.43 42.10
N LYS A 1077 -38.94 28.37 41.05
CA LYS A 1077 -38.99 27.51 39.86
C LYS A 1077 -40.01 27.87 38.78
N GLN A 1078 -39.46 28.45 37.70
CA GLN A 1078 -39.53 27.88 36.35
C GLN A 1078 -38.39 28.45 35.49
N GLU A 1079 -37.22 27.81 35.56
CA GLU A 1079 -36.27 27.89 34.46
C GLU A 1079 -36.87 27.13 33.28
N ARG A 1080 -37.21 27.85 32.21
CA ARG A 1080 -37.36 27.25 30.90
C ARG A 1080 -35.95 26.99 30.38
N GLU A 1081 -35.50 25.75 30.46
CA GLU A 1081 -34.53 25.25 29.49
C GLU A 1081 -35.18 25.40 28.11
N SER A 1082 -34.68 26.35 27.31
CA SER A 1082 -34.92 26.36 25.88
C SER A 1082 -34.29 25.09 25.31
N LYS A 1083 -35.08 24.03 25.14
CA LYS A 1083 -34.73 22.98 24.19
C LYS A 1083 -34.99 23.52 22.80
N THR A 1084 -34.02 24.28 22.29
CA THR A 1084 -33.83 24.50 20.86
C THR A 1084 -33.88 23.13 20.19
N ASN A 1085 -34.56 23.04 19.05
CA ASN A 1085 -34.68 21.80 18.29
C ASN A 1085 -33.27 21.26 17.96
N GLN A 1086 -32.77 20.29 18.73
CA GLN A 1086 -31.49 19.61 18.49
C GLN A 1086 -31.57 18.61 17.31
N GLN A 1087 -32.59 18.72 16.45
CA GLN A 1087 -32.55 18.00 15.19
C GLN A 1087 -31.60 18.74 14.26
N GLN A 1088 -30.30 18.43 14.38
CA GLN A 1088 -29.34 18.59 13.30
C GLN A 1088 -29.98 18.01 12.04
N TYR A 1089 -30.42 18.88 11.13
CA TYR A 1089 -30.86 18.45 9.83
C TYR A 1089 -29.62 17.99 9.07
N ASN A 1090 -29.26 16.72 9.23
CA ASN A 1090 -28.29 16.07 8.37
C ASN A 1090 -28.89 16.05 6.97
N ASN A 1091 -28.47 17.02 6.15
CA ASN A 1091 -28.90 17.09 4.77
C ASN A 1091 -28.50 15.80 4.06
N SER A 1092 -29.47 14.91 3.89
CA SER A 1092 -29.32 13.59 3.28
C SER A 1092 -29.43 13.65 1.75
N THR A 1093 -29.55 14.86 1.18
CA THR A 1093 -29.45 15.06 -0.26
C THR A 1093 -27.99 14.86 -0.67
N ASN A 1094 -27.63 13.59 -0.86
CA ASN A 1094 -26.72 13.14 -1.89
C ASN A 1094 -25.60 14.13 -2.25
N ASN A 1095 -24.53 14.17 -1.46
CA ASN A 1095 -23.17 14.46 -1.95
C ASN A 1095 -22.70 13.35 -2.93
N THR A 1096 -23.60 12.86 -3.78
CA THR A 1096 -23.20 12.31 -5.08
C THR A 1096 -23.11 13.53 -5.97
N THR A 1097 -21.98 14.22 -5.90
CA THR A 1097 -21.48 14.85 -7.11
C THR A 1097 -21.16 13.68 -8.06
N PRO A 1098 -21.93 13.45 -9.16
CA PRO A 1098 -21.41 12.63 -10.26
C PRO A 1098 -20.04 13.17 -10.77
N ASP A 1099 -19.80 14.45 -10.45
CA ASP A 1099 -18.60 15.24 -10.26
C ASP A 1099 -17.22 14.64 -9.93
N ILE A 1100 -17.09 13.84 -8.86
CA ILE A 1100 -15.77 13.67 -8.19
C ILE A 1100 -14.72 13.12 -9.17
N GLN A 1101 -15.12 12.15 -9.99
CA GLN A 1101 -14.26 11.62 -11.06
C GLN A 1101 -13.89 12.71 -12.07
N GLN A 1102 -14.85 13.52 -12.50
CA GLN A 1102 -14.61 14.61 -13.44
C GLN A 1102 -13.78 15.76 -12.84
N TYR A 1103 -13.90 16.08 -11.55
CA TYR A 1103 -13.04 17.05 -10.85
C TYR A 1103 -11.57 16.62 -10.90
N PHE A 1104 -11.28 15.35 -10.58
CA PHE A 1104 -9.93 14.80 -10.74
C PHE A 1104 -9.50 14.69 -12.22
N ASN A 1105 -10.45 14.46 -13.15
CA ASN A 1105 -10.16 14.44 -14.58
C ASN A 1105 -9.96 15.84 -15.18
N GLN A 1106 -10.50 16.92 -14.62
CA GLN A 1106 -10.32 18.30 -15.11
C GLN A 1106 -8.85 18.73 -15.03
N VAL A 1107 -8.14 18.33 -13.97
CA VAL A 1107 -6.69 18.53 -13.85
C VAL A 1107 -5.94 17.74 -14.93
N GLU A 1108 -6.39 16.51 -15.23
CA GLU A 1108 -5.80 15.70 -16.31
C GLU A 1108 -6.09 16.29 -17.70
N ILE A 1109 -7.29 16.86 -17.92
CA ILE A 1109 -7.68 17.56 -19.15
C ILE A 1109 -6.89 18.87 -19.30
N LEU A 1110 -6.69 19.64 -18.23
CA LEU A 1110 -5.86 20.85 -18.21
C LEU A 1110 -4.39 20.53 -18.51
N ASN A 1111 -3.87 19.44 -17.94
CA ASN A 1111 -2.50 18.97 -18.22
C ASN A 1111 -2.35 18.36 -19.63
N ARG A 1112 -3.42 17.77 -20.19
CA ARG A 1112 -3.43 17.22 -21.56
C ARG A 1112 -3.74 18.28 -22.63
N GLN A 1113 -4.32 19.43 -22.28
CA GLN A 1113 -4.42 20.60 -23.14
C GLN A 1113 -3.07 21.33 -23.25
N VAL A 1114 -2.06 20.61 -23.74
CA VAL A 1114 -0.94 21.27 -24.39
C VAL A 1114 -1.53 21.98 -25.60
N LEU A 1115 -1.54 23.31 -25.58
CA LEU A 1115 -1.86 24.16 -26.74
C LEU A 1115 -1.28 23.51 -28.00
N PRO A 1116 -1.98 23.50 -29.15
CA PRO A 1116 -1.40 23.01 -30.40
C PRO A 1116 -0.19 23.88 -30.74
N LEU A 1117 0.97 23.49 -30.23
CA LEU A 1117 2.25 24.15 -30.49
C LEU A 1117 2.45 24.04 -32.00
N ARG A 1118 2.59 25.18 -32.68
CA ARG A 1118 3.07 25.22 -34.07
C ARG A 1118 4.27 24.28 -34.16
N GLN A 1119 4.35 23.43 -35.19
CA GLN A 1119 5.36 22.37 -35.34
C GLN A 1119 6.79 22.76 -34.94
N ILE A 1120 7.16 24.03 -35.15
CA ILE A 1120 8.44 24.62 -34.77
C ILE A 1120 8.78 24.50 -33.28
N TYR A 1121 7.81 24.66 -32.38
CA TYR A 1121 8.05 24.58 -30.93
C TYR A 1121 8.10 23.13 -30.45
N LYS A 1122 7.36 22.22 -31.10
CA LYS A 1122 7.48 20.77 -30.88
C LYS A 1122 8.90 20.27 -31.20
N ARG A 1123 9.51 20.79 -32.26
CA ARG A 1123 10.88 20.45 -32.65
C ARG A 1123 11.93 20.96 -31.66
N LYS A 1124 11.77 22.19 -31.16
CA LYS A 1124 12.67 22.76 -30.14
C LYS A 1124 12.56 22.07 -28.78
N VAL A 1125 11.34 21.68 -28.37
CA VAL A 1125 11.13 20.91 -27.13
C VAL A 1125 11.71 19.50 -27.27
N GLN A 1126 11.56 18.85 -28.42
CA GLN A 1126 12.20 17.56 -28.71
C GLN A 1126 13.74 17.65 -28.80
N GLU A 1127 14.30 18.76 -29.29
CA GLU A 1127 15.75 19.03 -29.24
C GLU A 1127 16.24 19.29 -27.81
N TYR A 1128 15.43 19.96 -26.97
CA TYR A 1128 15.78 20.23 -25.56
C TYR A 1128 15.83 18.96 -24.71
N PHE A 1129 14.84 18.06 -24.86
CA PHE A 1129 14.79 16.79 -24.11
C PHE A 1129 15.63 15.64 -24.72
N LYS A 1130 16.35 15.89 -25.83
CA LYS A 1130 17.28 14.91 -26.44
C LYS A 1130 18.75 15.14 -26.07
N ASN A 1131 19.03 16.14 -25.23
CA ASN A 1131 20.40 16.56 -24.93
C ASN A 1131 20.91 16.18 -23.53
N ASP A 1132 20.20 15.36 -22.76
CA ASP A 1132 20.72 14.77 -21.52
C ASP A 1132 20.61 13.24 -21.60
N ASP A 1133 21.74 12.60 -21.95
CA ASP A 1133 22.10 11.23 -21.52
C ASP A 1133 22.57 11.28 -20.06
#